data_AF-A0A1C5HY12-F1
#
_entry.id   AF-A0A1C5HY12-F1
#
_cell.length_a   1.000
_cell.length_b   1.000
_cell.length_c   1.000
_cell.angle_alpha   90.00
_cell.angle_beta   90.00
_cell.angle_gamma   90.00
#
_symmetry.space_group_name_H-M   'P 1'
#
loop_
_entity.id
_entity.type
_entity.pdbx_description
1 polymer ?
#
loop_
_entity_poly.entity_id
_entity_poly.type
_entity_poly.pdbx_seq_one_letter_code
_entity_poly.pdbx_strand_id
1 'polypeptide(L)'
;MLSELTVVEPPTRPAAEDQQHPPTPTRHRRRRALVVVPAGLTVAWLAPLAAHALHREWLLLPLVLLATASVLRGGRTLLDRLMLALALLLGAATAGGLLFAVWPWGMRPVPLTGLALTAVVLSAAALRRRPRLPRPGWSDLFPVVATAGMMIYLSGPWRRAPDLADQLSILGRGEDNWRHLALFDVVGRLGGYAFVDPAAAKDQILSQLLYYPQGWHLVAAMLDGFLVPVGVTPRGADAVAHYAGWTLAGFGLLVLAVNWAAQRISGPIHPLHRTALTVVVCALLLGTQLPRLLLSGYPTEVLGLTLTVLLAALVGRPVAGTREQFVLLVALLVGVGFTYYLFLPPAAVLVLCWLVGHWREALRRWTTVLVVGLAGTALALVAPLLGVLRAEQTEALDIGGGVGARTEAWRALIWLGGIVGVALLVQIRRADPAWRRWLLVCVVGVALPLGIARYNTISGVEPGYYFIKSTHLATALLVVGAAAVVRLLPAPRLGRSWRAVTASVTGVLGAVLVAALAVTLCGVTGWHHGLLVAHPQTWTQRWVHQDLSLPSRVAWICADAQQRYPDQPGVTTIVLDRGAYRAYGETLCLSALHGTTARTEPGVYNMVFDEPDRTHETARRVTGPIRFIAADHPAQRRVHWMLVNDPALRERVTWVPLSVPECDVLPSDAPPPPGTPQTTPAVPACPSTP
;
A
#
# COMPACT_ATOMS: atom_id res chain seq x y z
N MET A 1 12.51 38.28 0.78
CA MET A 1 12.16 37.48 -0.42
C MET A 1 13.30 37.37 -1.46
N LEU A 2 14.58 37.53 -1.09
CA LEU A 2 15.73 37.55 -2.02
C LEU A 2 16.74 36.40 -1.84
N SER A 3 16.49 35.43 -0.95
CA SER A 3 17.51 34.43 -0.58
C SER A 3 17.55 33.16 -1.45
N GLU A 4 16.62 32.98 -2.40
CA GLU A 4 16.56 31.80 -3.27
C GLU A 4 17.14 32.00 -4.69
N LEU A 5 17.49 33.24 -5.08
CA LEU A 5 18.06 33.51 -6.42
C LEU A 5 19.59 33.52 -6.46
N THR A 6 20.27 33.38 -5.32
CA THR A 6 21.71 33.10 -5.24
C THR A 6 21.94 31.60 -5.02
N VAL A 7 21.40 30.77 -5.91
CA VAL A 7 21.83 29.37 -6.00
C VAL A 7 23.08 29.36 -6.89
N VAL A 8 24.22 29.37 -6.22
CA VAL A 8 25.51 28.97 -6.81
C VAL A 8 25.29 27.64 -7.52
N GLU A 9 25.64 27.59 -8.82
CA GLU A 9 25.67 26.34 -9.59
C GLU A 9 26.35 25.24 -8.77
N PRO A 10 25.87 23.98 -8.84
CA PRO A 10 26.60 22.89 -8.23
C PRO A 10 28.01 22.87 -8.83
N PRO A 11 29.08 22.80 -8.03
CA PRO A 11 30.42 22.68 -8.59
C PRO A 11 30.44 21.45 -9.51
N THR A 12 30.70 21.70 -10.78
CA THR A 12 30.87 20.68 -11.84
C THR A 12 32.15 19.87 -11.67
N ARG A 13 32.94 20.18 -10.63
CA ARG A 13 34.07 19.37 -10.20
C ARG A 13 33.61 18.44 -9.06
N PRO A 14 33.97 17.14 -9.07
CA PRO A 14 33.88 16.36 -7.85
C PRO A 14 34.59 17.17 -6.77
N ALA A 15 33.92 17.41 -5.64
CA ALA A 15 34.60 17.93 -4.48
C ALA A 15 35.81 17.02 -4.29
N ALA A 16 37.01 17.57 -4.54
CA ALA A 16 38.22 16.94 -4.07
C ALA A 16 37.95 16.70 -2.60
N GLU A 17 37.92 15.42 -2.19
CA GLU A 17 38.11 15.07 -0.80
C GLU A 17 39.37 15.82 -0.41
N ASP A 18 39.19 16.92 0.32
CA ASP A 18 40.26 17.62 0.98
C ASP A 18 40.91 16.55 1.86
N GLN A 19 42.02 15.98 1.38
CA GLN A 19 42.85 15.01 2.07
C GLN A 19 43.58 15.73 3.23
N GLN A 20 42.84 16.53 3.99
CA GLN A 20 43.27 16.97 5.30
C GLN A 20 43.38 15.71 6.15
N HIS A 21 44.62 15.40 6.52
CA HIS A 21 44.95 14.40 7.53
C HIS A 21 43.92 14.43 8.66
N PRO A 22 43.42 13.28 9.13
CA PRO A 22 42.43 13.26 10.19
C PRO A 22 43.04 14.00 11.39
N PRO A 23 42.44 15.12 11.85
CA PRO A 23 42.94 15.78 13.04
C PRO A 23 42.93 14.76 14.16
N THR A 24 44.09 14.57 14.80
CA THR A 24 44.26 13.68 15.94
C THR A 24 43.12 13.95 16.93
N PRO A 25 42.34 12.93 17.31
CA PRO A 25 41.18 13.15 18.15
C PRO A 25 41.62 13.72 19.48
N THR A 26 41.35 15.02 19.69
CA THR A 26 41.65 15.69 20.95
C THR A 26 41.00 14.91 22.09
N ARG A 27 41.74 14.71 23.20
CA ARG A 27 41.31 13.91 24.37
C ARG A 27 39.88 14.24 24.85
N HIS A 28 39.45 15.50 24.70
CA HIS A 28 38.09 15.95 25.03
C HIS A 28 36.97 15.28 24.22
N ARG A 29 37.21 14.99 22.92
CA ARG A 29 36.20 14.37 22.05
C ARG A 29 35.98 12.89 22.40
N ARG A 30 37.05 12.21 22.84
CA ARG A 30 36.99 10.82 23.31
C ARG A 30 36.27 10.70 24.66
N ARG A 31 36.53 11.62 25.60
CA ARG A 31 35.81 11.69 26.89
C ARG A 31 34.30 11.96 26.74
N ARG A 32 33.90 12.87 25.85
CA ARG A 32 32.46 13.13 25.61
C ARG A 32 31.74 11.93 25.00
N ALA A 33 32.37 11.18 24.10
CA ALA A 33 31.77 9.98 23.53
C ALA A 33 31.52 8.89 24.60
N LEU A 34 32.44 8.76 25.57
CA LEU A 34 32.33 7.80 26.68
C LEU A 34 31.13 8.07 27.61
N VAL A 35 30.62 9.31 27.66
CA VAL A 35 29.43 9.65 28.47
C VAL A 35 28.15 9.67 27.63
N VAL A 36 28.21 10.21 26.42
CA VAL A 36 27.03 10.40 25.57
C VAL A 36 26.45 9.08 25.07
N VAL A 37 27.28 8.08 24.75
CA VAL A 37 26.78 6.79 24.25
C VAL A 37 26.03 6.02 25.34
N PRO A 38 26.60 5.79 26.56
CA PRO A 38 25.86 5.13 27.63
C PRO A 38 24.59 5.87 28.05
N ALA A 39 24.63 7.21 28.11
CA ALA A 39 23.45 8.01 28.40
C ALA A 39 22.36 7.85 27.32
N GLY A 40 22.76 7.87 26.04
CA GLY A 40 21.84 7.65 24.92
C GLY A 40 21.22 6.25 24.94
N LEU A 41 22.01 5.21 25.26
CA LEU A 41 21.52 3.84 25.42
C LEU A 41 20.54 3.71 26.59
N THR A 42 20.80 4.40 27.70
CA THR A 42 19.89 4.42 28.85
C THR A 42 18.55 5.07 28.48
N VAL A 43 18.61 6.24 27.81
CA VAL A 43 17.41 6.94 27.33
C VAL A 43 16.63 6.12 26.29
N ALA A 44 17.32 5.34 25.46
CA ALA A 44 16.69 4.48 24.45
C ALA A 44 15.70 3.48 25.06
N TRP A 45 15.91 3.05 26.31
CA TRP A 45 15.01 2.13 27.02
C TRP A 45 14.10 2.82 28.04
N LEU A 46 14.59 3.86 28.72
CA LEU A 46 13.77 4.62 29.66
C LEU A 46 12.62 5.37 28.97
N ALA A 47 12.82 5.91 27.77
CA ALA A 47 11.77 6.65 27.07
C ALA A 47 10.58 5.77 26.66
N PRO A 48 10.77 4.57 26.06
CA PRO A 48 9.69 3.62 25.82
C PRO A 48 8.98 3.17 27.10
N LEU A 49 9.74 2.87 28.17
CA LEU A 49 9.16 2.47 29.46
C LEU A 49 8.31 3.59 30.06
N ALA A 50 8.77 4.84 30.02
CA ALA A 50 8.01 5.98 30.49
C ALA A 50 6.75 6.23 29.64
N ALA A 51 6.84 6.11 28.32
CA ALA A 51 5.67 6.24 27.44
C ALA A 51 4.62 5.16 27.74
N HIS A 52 5.06 3.92 27.98
CA HIS A 52 4.17 2.83 28.37
C HIS A 52 3.50 3.08 29.74
N ALA A 53 4.28 3.52 30.74
CA ALA A 53 3.75 3.87 32.06
C ALA A 53 2.73 5.02 32.01
N LEU A 54 2.77 5.86 30.97
CA LEU A 54 1.86 6.99 30.77
C LEU A 54 0.71 6.70 29.79
N HIS A 55 0.64 5.48 29.23
CA HIS A 55 -0.29 5.11 28.16
C HIS A 55 -0.19 6.05 26.94
N ARG A 56 1.04 6.41 26.55
CA ARG A 56 1.38 7.29 25.43
C ARG A 56 2.32 6.62 24.43
N GLU A 57 2.19 5.32 24.23
CA GLU A 57 3.03 4.54 23.31
C GLU A 57 2.99 5.08 21.89
N TRP A 58 1.87 5.64 21.43
CA TRP A 58 1.74 6.28 20.12
C TRP A 58 2.77 7.40 19.87
N LEU A 59 3.31 8.05 20.91
CA LEU A 59 4.38 9.06 20.79
C LEU A 59 5.74 8.46 20.40
N LEU A 60 5.92 7.15 20.58
CA LEU A 60 7.17 6.45 20.24
C LEU A 60 7.38 6.37 18.72
N LEU A 61 6.29 6.29 17.94
CA LEU A 61 6.35 6.28 16.47
C LEU A 61 7.01 7.55 15.90
N PRO A 62 6.52 8.79 16.18
CA PRO A 62 7.20 9.99 15.73
C PRO A 62 8.58 10.16 16.35
N LEU A 63 8.81 9.70 17.59
CA LEU A 63 10.14 9.74 18.22
C LEU A 63 11.18 8.92 17.44
N VAL A 64 10.87 7.67 17.10
CA VAL A 64 11.77 6.78 16.32
C VAL A 64 12.01 7.34 14.92
N LEU A 65 10.95 7.86 14.27
CA LEU A 65 11.07 8.48 12.96
C LEU A 65 12.00 9.71 12.98
N LEU A 66 11.81 10.62 13.94
CA LEU A 66 12.63 11.81 14.11
C LEU A 66 14.07 11.48 14.52
N ALA A 67 14.25 10.52 15.42
CA ALA A 67 15.56 10.05 15.85
C ALA A 67 16.34 9.48 14.66
N THR A 68 15.71 8.62 13.85
CA THR A 68 16.30 8.06 12.63
C THR A 68 16.65 9.17 11.62
N ALA A 69 15.70 10.08 11.35
CA ALA A 69 15.89 11.22 10.44
C ALA A 69 17.02 12.16 10.89
N SER A 70 17.27 12.26 12.20
CA SER A 70 18.33 13.12 12.76
C SER A 70 19.76 12.61 12.48
N VAL A 71 19.89 11.29 12.27
CA VAL A 71 21.17 10.62 12.00
C VAL A 71 21.46 10.56 10.49
N LEU A 72 20.42 10.57 9.65
CA LEU A 72 20.58 10.66 8.19
C LEU A 72 21.22 12.00 7.78
N ARG A 73 21.87 12.00 6.61
CA ARG A 73 22.54 13.18 6.04
C ARG A 73 22.02 13.53 4.66
N GLY A 74 21.42 12.58 3.97
CA GLY A 74 20.61 12.81 2.79
C GLY A 74 19.42 13.72 3.09
N GLY A 75 18.92 14.36 2.03
CA GLY A 75 17.77 15.25 2.10
C GLY A 75 18.12 16.71 2.35
N ARG A 76 17.37 17.60 1.70
CA ARG A 76 17.54 19.06 1.80
C ARG A 76 16.57 19.68 2.81
N THR A 77 15.39 19.11 2.94
CA THR A 77 14.31 19.61 3.80
C THR A 77 13.97 18.63 4.91
N LEU A 78 13.08 19.02 5.84
CA LEU A 78 12.63 18.13 6.90
C LEU A 78 11.86 16.94 6.32
N LEU A 79 10.95 17.20 5.39
CA LEU A 79 10.18 16.14 4.74
C LEU A 79 11.09 15.15 4.01
N ASP A 80 12.09 15.63 3.28
CA ASP A 80 13.08 14.75 2.65
C ASP A 80 13.67 13.76 3.67
N ARG A 81 14.09 14.24 4.85
CA ARG A 81 14.68 13.36 5.87
C ARG A 81 13.68 12.40 6.48
N LEU A 82 12.44 12.84 6.68
CA LEU A 82 11.37 11.98 7.18
C LEU A 82 11.04 10.88 6.18
N MET A 83 10.96 11.19 4.88
CA MET A 83 10.71 10.18 3.83
C MET A 83 11.85 9.17 3.73
N LEU A 84 13.11 9.61 3.82
CA LEU A 84 14.27 8.70 3.84
C LEU A 84 14.30 7.82 5.09
N ALA A 85 14.00 8.39 6.25
CA ALA A 85 13.92 7.64 7.51
C ALA A 85 12.78 6.62 7.46
N LEU A 86 11.61 7.02 6.94
CA LEU A 86 10.47 6.14 6.76
C LEU A 86 10.80 4.99 5.80
N ALA A 87 11.44 5.27 4.66
CA ALA A 87 11.91 4.25 3.72
C ALA A 87 12.80 3.20 4.40
N LEU A 88 13.77 3.67 5.21
CA LEU A 88 14.66 2.79 5.96
C LEU A 88 13.90 1.98 7.01
N LEU A 89 13.02 2.62 7.78
CA LEU A 89 12.26 1.98 8.85
C LEU A 89 11.26 0.95 8.31
N LEU A 90 10.59 1.22 7.19
CA LEU A 90 9.69 0.25 6.56
C LEU A 90 10.45 -1.00 6.09
N GLY A 91 11.57 -0.83 5.38
CA GLY A 91 12.42 -1.95 4.98
C GLY A 91 12.97 -2.74 6.16
N ALA A 92 13.43 -2.03 7.20
CA ALA A 92 13.93 -2.65 8.42
C ALA A 92 12.84 -3.37 9.21
N ALA A 93 11.64 -2.81 9.31
CA ALA A 93 10.49 -3.44 9.99
C ALA A 93 10.06 -4.71 9.27
N THR A 94 9.98 -4.68 7.93
CA THR A 94 9.64 -5.88 7.15
C THR A 94 10.67 -6.99 7.31
N ALA A 95 11.97 -6.67 7.38
CA ALA A 95 12.99 -7.68 7.69
C ALA A 95 12.93 -8.14 9.16
N GLY A 96 12.71 -7.19 10.07
CA GLY A 96 12.59 -7.41 11.50
C GLY A 96 11.45 -8.37 11.87
N GLY A 97 10.39 -8.44 11.07
CA GLY A 97 9.31 -9.41 11.27
C GLY A 97 9.76 -10.87 11.35
N LEU A 98 10.87 -11.24 10.71
CA LEU A 98 11.48 -12.56 10.85
C LEU A 98 12.00 -12.80 12.27
N LEU A 99 12.64 -11.77 12.86
CA LEU A 99 13.10 -11.80 14.24
C LEU A 99 11.92 -11.75 15.21
N PHE A 100 10.93 -10.89 14.95
CA PHE A 100 9.79 -10.67 15.85
C PHE A 100 8.98 -11.96 16.04
N ALA A 101 8.83 -12.76 14.99
CA ALA A 101 8.14 -14.05 15.04
C ALA A 101 8.76 -15.07 16.01
N VAL A 102 10.08 -14.98 16.28
CA VAL A 102 10.79 -15.89 17.20
C VAL A 102 11.25 -15.19 18.48
N TRP A 103 11.05 -13.87 18.57
CA TRP A 103 11.45 -13.07 19.73
C TRP A 103 10.38 -13.20 20.81
N PRO A 104 10.72 -13.57 22.07
CA PRO A 104 9.76 -13.66 23.18
C PRO A 104 8.85 -12.45 23.41
N TRP A 105 9.21 -11.28 22.88
CA TRP A 105 8.47 -10.05 23.04
C TRP A 105 7.58 -9.69 21.83
N GLY A 106 7.67 -10.45 20.74
CA GLY A 106 6.92 -10.23 19.51
C GLY A 106 7.04 -8.79 18.99
N MET A 107 5.89 -8.20 18.64
CA MET A 107 5.77 -6.81 18.19
C MET A 107 5.40 -5.83 19.31
N ARG A 108 5.77 -6.09 20.57
CA ARG A 108 5.41 -5.19 21.69
C ARG A 108 6.09 -3.81 21.54
N PRO A 109 5.37 -2.69 21.77
CA PRO A 109 5.88 -1.32 21.55
C PRO A 109 7.20 -0.99 22.27
N VAL A 110 7.31 -1.36 23.55
CA VAL A 110 8.46 -1.04 24.40
C VAL A 110 9.76 -1.66 23.88
N PRO A 111 9.87 -3.00 23.72
CA PRO A 111 11.10 -3.63 23.24
C PRO A 111 11.43 -3.26 21.79
N LEU A 112 10.42 -3.13 20.91
CA LEU A 112 10.63 -2.68 19.54
C LEU A 112 11.28 -1.29 19.50
N THR A 113 10.72 -0.34 20.27
CA THR A 113 11.22 1.03 20.31
C THR A 113 12.59 1.10 20.97
N GLY A 114 12.79 0.36 22.07
CA GLY A 114 14.08 0.25 22.75
C GLY A 114 15.18 -0.24 21.83
N LEU A 115 14.90 -1.28 21.04
CA LEU A 115 15.81 -1.80 20.02
C LEU A 115 16.07 -0.78 18.91
N ALA A 116 15.03 -0.15 18.38
CA ALA A 116 15.16 0.85 17.31
C ALA A 116 16.00 2.07 17.75
N LEU A 117 15.71 2.63 18.93
CA LEU A 117 16.47 3.75 19.48
C LEU A 117 17.91 3.35 19.83
N THR A 118 18.13 2.14 20.33
CA THR A 118 19.48 1.58 20.53
C THR A 118 20.25 1.53 19.22
N ALA A 119 19.64 1.02 18.15
CA ALA A 119 20.25 0.98 16.82
C ALA A 119 20.58 2.38 16.28
N VAL A 120 19.71 3.37 16.51
CA VAL A 120 19.96 4.78 16.13
C VAL A 120 21.15 5.35 16.91
N VAL A 121 21.24 5.14 18.22
CA VAL A 121 22.35 5.62 19.07
C VAL A 121 23.67 4.99 18.62
N LEU A 122 23.70 3.68 18.43
CA LEU A 122 24.89 2.96 17.97
C LEU A 122 25.30 3.38 16.55
N SER A 123 24.34 3.57 15.64
CA SER A 123 24.61 4.07 14.28
C SER A 123 25.17 5.49 14.30
N ALA A 124 24.62 6.37 15.14
CA ALA A 124 25.14 7.73 15.32
C ALA A 124 26.58 7.71 15.84
N ALA A 125 26.89 6.85 16.81
CA ALA A 125 28.23 6.67 17.36
C ALA A 125 29.22 6.12 16.31
N ALA A 126 28.85 5.02 15.64
CA ALA A 126 29.68 4.35 14.62
C ALA A 126 29.98 5.26 13.43
N LEU A 127 28.98 6.03 12.97
CA LEU A 127 29.13 7.00 11.88
C LEU A 127 29.71 8.34 12.37
N ARG A 128 29.96 8.51 13.67
CA ARG A 128 30.43 9.75 14.31
C ARG A 128 29.54 10.96 13.98
N ARG A 129 28.23 10.73 13.88
CA ARG A 129 27.22 11.72 13.50
C ARG A 129 26.56 12.29 14.75
N ARG A 130 26.41 13.62 14.79
CA ARG A 130 25.57 14.31 15.77
C ARG A 130 24.11 14.35 15.27
N PRO A 131 23.11 14.04 16.10
CA PRO A 131 21.70 14.25 15.75
C PRO A 131 21.48 15.68 15.27
N ARG A 132 20.90 15.85 14.07
CA ARG A 132 20.53 17.15 13.53
C ARG A 132 19.39 16.95 12.56
N LEU A 133 18.37 17.80 12.61
CA LEU A 133 17.32 17.87 11.59
C LEU A 133 17.46 19.18 10.79
N PRO A 134 17.14 19.19 9.49
CA PRO A 134 17.00 20.42 8.75
C PRO A 134 15.70 21.12 9.16
N ARG A 135 15.59 22.42 8.85
CA ARG A 135 14.35 23.16 9.09
C ARG A 135 13.28 22.72 8.06
N PRO A 136 11.99 22.72 8.43
CA PRO A 136 10.92 22.52 7.46
C PRO A 136 10.99 23.62 6.39
N GLY A 137 10.92 23.22 5.13
CA GLY A 137 10.88 24.15 4.00
C GLY A 137 9.44 24.43 3.58
N TRP A 138 9.16 25.61 3.04
CA TRP A 138 7.82 25.91 2.48
C TRP A 138 7.45 24.94 1.35
N SER A 139 8.45 24.40 0.62
CA SER A 139 8.25 23.39 -0.41
C SER A 139 7.68 22.07 0.13
N ASP A 140 7.88 21.78 1.43
CA ASP A 140 7.35 20.58 2.08
C ASP A 140 5.82 20.65 2.21
N LEU A 141 5.24 21.87 2.19
CA LEU A 141 3.80 22.06 2.30
C LEU A 141 3.04 21.46 1.11
N PHE A 142 3.61 21.46 -0.09
CA PHE A 142 2.93 20.96 -1.30
C PHE A 142 2.54 19.49 -1.17
N PRO A 143 3.49 18.54 -1.02
CA PRO A 143 3.15 17.14 -0.87
C PRO A 143 2.33 16.86 0.39
N VAL A 144 2.56 17.57 1.51
CA VAL A 144 1.83 17.35 2.77
C VAL A 144 0.37 17.81 2.66
N VAL A 145 0.12 19.04 2.20
CA VAL A 145 -1.24 19.58 2.03
C VAL A 145 -2.00 18.82 0.95
N ALA A 146 -1.35 18.45 -0.15
CA ALA A 146 -1.95 17.64 -1.20
C ALA A 146 -2.41 16.27 -0.67
N THR A 147 -1.54 15.61 0.08
CA THR A 147 -1.86 14.32 0.71
C THR A 147 -3.02 14.47 1.69
N ALA A 148 -2.95 15.48 2.58
CA ALA A 148 -4.01 15.73 3.54
C ALA A 148 -5.36 16.00 2.84
N GLY A 149 -5.39 16.88 1.83
CA GLY A 149 -6.59 17.19 1.06
C GLY A 149 -7.17 15.97 0.34
N MET A 150 -6.32 15.18 -0.32
CA MET A 150 -6.74 13.94 -0.98
C MET A 150 -7.28 12.91 0.01
N MET A 151 -6.64 12.74 1.17
CA MET A 151 -7.09 11.76 2.17
C MET A 151 -8.36 12.20 2.89
N ILE A 152 -8.55 13.50 3.12
CA ILE A 152 -9.84 14.03 3.57
C ILE A 152 -10.92 13.68 2.54
N TYR A 153 -10.67 13.92 1.26
CA TYR A 153 -11.63 13.58 0.21
C TYR A 153 -11.91 12.06 0.13
N LEU A 154 -10.87 11.23 0.07
CA LEU A 154 -10.99 9.77 -0.07
C LEU A 154 -11.52 9.08 1.20
N SER A 155 -11.42 9.69 2.39
CA SER A 155 -12.05 9.17 3.61
C SER A 155 -13.57 9.46 3.68
N GLY A 156 -14.13 10.15 2.68
CA GLY A 156 -15.56 10.49 2.60
C GLY A 156 -16.52 9.33 2.88
N PRO A 157 -16.37 8.14 2.25
CA PRO A 157 -17.24 6.99 2.53
C PRO A 157 -17.18 6.55 3.99
N TRP A 158 -15.98 6.46 4.55
CA TRP A 158 -15.78 6.01 5.93
C TRP A 158 -16.42 6.96 6.95
N ARG A 159 -16.37 8.27 6.69
CA ARG A 159 -17.04 9.29 7.53
C ARG A 159 -18.57 9.22 7.46
N ARG A 160 -19.12 8.54 6.44
CA ARG A 160 -20.57 8.33 6.24
C ARG A 160 -21.04 6.95 6.69
N ALA A 161 -20.16 6.09 7.21
CA ALA A 161 -20.49 4.72 7.62
C ALA A 161 -20.58 4.61 9.15
N PRO A 162 -21.76 4.89 9.75
CA PRO A 162 -21.95 4.89 11.20
C PRO A 162 -21.84 3.52 11.86
N ASP A 163 -22.21 2.45 11.15
CA ASP A 163 -22.29 1.10 11.73
C ASP A 163 -21.45 0.06 10.98
N LEU A 164 -21.42 -1.16 11.53
CA LEU A 164 -20.64 -2.26 10.98
C LEU A 164 -21.12 -2.68 9.57
N ALA A 165 -22.43 -2.66 9.31
CA ALA A 165 -22.96 -3.09 8.01
C ALA A 165 -22.55 -2.10 6.90
N ASP A 166 -22.54 -0.79 7.18
CA ASP A 166 -22.05 0.22 6.25
C ASP A 166 -20.55 0.11 6.04
N GLN A 167 -19.78 -0.09 7.11
CA GLN A 167 -18.33 -0.29 7.03
C GLN A 167 -17.97 -1.54 6.22
N LEU A 168 -18.69 -2.63 6.45
CA LEU A 168 -18.53 -3.86 5.69
C LEU A 168 -19.01 -3.70 4.24
N SER A 169 -19.99 -2.82 3.97
CA SER A 169 -20.43 -2.53 2.59
C SER A 169 -19.36 -1.80 1.79
N ILE A 170 -18.59 -0.90 2.43
CA ILE A 170 -17.44 -0.24 1.81
C ILE A 170 -16.37 -1.27 1.43
N LEU A 171 -16.04 -2.20 2.33
CA LEU A 171 -15.00 -3.20 2.14
C LEU A 171 -15.44 -4.36 1.23
N GLY A 172 -16.72 -4.73 1.26
CA GLY A 172 -17.29 -5.89 0.57
C GLY A 172 -17.31 -5.79 -0.96
N ARG A 173 -16.95 -4.64 -1.53
CA ARG A 173 -16.73 -4.49 -2.98
C ARG A 173 -15.45 -5.18 -3.47
N GLY A 174 -14.51 -5.46 -2.58
CA GLY A 174 -13.29 -6.19 -2.85
C GLY A 174 -13.19 -7.39 -1.92
N GLU A 175 -13.41 -8.59 -2.45
CA GLU A 175 -13.29 -9.85 -1.70
C GLU A 175 -11.96 -9.99 -0.94
N ASP A 176 -10.87 -9.46 -1.51
CA ASP A 176 -9.54 -9.48 -0.92
C ASP A 176 -9.46 -8.71 0.41
N ASN A 177 -10.34 -7.74 0.66
CA ASN A 177 -10.38 -7.04 1.95
C ASN A 177 -10.57 -8.01 3.12
N TRP A 178 -11.39 -9.06 2.96
CA TRP A 178 -11.64 -10.05 4.01
C TRP A 178 -10.42 -10.91 4.30
N ARG A 179 -9.69 -11.31 3.24
CA ARG A 179 -8.43 -12.04 3.37
C ARG A 179 -7.36 -11.19 4.05
N HIS A 180 -7.24 -9.92 3.66
CA HIS A 180 -6.26 -9.01 4.25
C HIS A 180 -6.61 -8.64 5.70
N LEU A 181 -7.90 -8.51 6.04
CA LEU A 181 -8.37 -8.34 7.42
C LEU A 181 -8.00 -9.55 8.29
N ALA A 182 -8.29 -10.77 7.82
CA ALA A 182 -7.95 -11.99 8.54
C ALA A 182 -6.44 -12.12 8.76
N LEU A 183 -5.63 -11.82 7.75
CA LEU A 183 -4.17 -11.90 7.86
C LEU A 183 -3.59 -10.77 8.74
N PHE A 184 -4.22 -9.58 8.78
CA PHE A 184 -3.87 -8.51 9.71
C PHE A 184 -4.10 -8.93 11.17
N ASP A 185 -5.26 -9.53 11.47
CA ASP A 185 -5.56 -10.08 12.80
C ASP A 185 -4.57 -11.19 13.18
N VAL A 186 -4.36 -12.18 12.33
CA VAL A 186 -3.47 -13.33 12.62
C VAL A 186 -2.03 -12.88 12.85
N VAL A 187 -1.49 -11.99 12.01
CA VAL A 187 -0.13 -11.46 12.20
C VAL A 187 -0.02 -10.67 13.51
N GLY A 188 -1.06 -9.91 13.88
CA GLY A 188 -1.14 -9.24 15.17
C GLY A 188 -1.11 -10.20 16.35
N ARG A 189 -1.87 -11.31 16.29
CA ARG A 189 -1.91 -12.34 17.33
C ARG A 189 -0.61 -13.14 17.46
N LEU A 190 0.00 -13.48 16.34
CA LEU A 190 1.26 -14.23 16.30
C LEU A 190 2.47 -13.39 16.73
N GLY A 191 2.39 -12.05 16.59
CA GLY A 191 3.53 -11.18 16.90
C GLY A 191 4.63 -11.23 15.85
N GLY A 192 4.33 -11.65 14.62
CA GLY A 192 5.28 -11.81 13.52
C GLY A 192 4.66 -12.47 12.29
N TYR A 193 5.49 -12.84 11.31
CA TYR A 193 5.03 -13.48 10.08
C TYR A 193 4.48 -14.89 10.31
N ALA A 194 3.35 -15.21 9.69
CA ALA A 194 2.71 -16.52 9.77
C ALA A 194 3.55 -17.64 9.14
N PHE A 195 4.36 -17.34 8.12
CA PHE A 195 5.21 -18.34 7.47
C PHE A 195 6.45 -18.74 8.27
N VAL A 196 6.79 -18.06 9.37
CA VAL A 196 7.96 -18.41 10.20
C VAL A 196 7.66 -19.62 11.09
N ASP A 197 6.44 -19.72 11.60
CA ASP A 197 5.92 -20.93 12.27
C ASP A 197 4.61 -21.38 11.59
N PRO A 198 4.70 -22.08 10.45
CA PRO A 198 3.54 -22.60 9.74
C PRO A 198 2.68 -23.55 10.59
N ALA A 199 3.29 -24.25 11.54
CA ALA A 199 2.61 -25.22 12.38
C ALA A 199 1.68 -24.54 13.39
N ALA A 200 2.09 -23.39 13.93
CA ALA A 200 1.26 -22.57 14.80
C ALA A 200 0.20 -21.74 14.03
N ALA A 201 0.48 -21.38 12.78
CA ALA A 201 -0.38 -20.51 11.99
C ALA A 201 -1.48 -21.24 11.19
N LYS A 202 -1.25 -22.50 10.78
CA LYS A 202 -2.17 -23.26 9.90
C LYS A 202 -3.60 -23.41 10.44
N ASP A 203 -3.76 -23.39 11.76
CA ASP A 203 -5.07 -23.53 12.41
C ASP A 203 -5.77 -22.17 12.63
N GLN A 204 -5.14 -21.06 12.20
CA GLN A 204 -5.62 -19.69 12.41
C GLN A 204 -5.93 -18.95 11.10
N ILE A 205 -5.22 -19.27 10.00
CA ILE A 205 -5.37 -18.60 8.70
C ILE A 205 -5.53 -19.62 7.56
N LEU A 206 -6.21 -19.20 6.49
CA LEU A 206 -6.29 -19.93 5.22
C LEU A 206 -4.91 -20.35 4.73
N SER A 207 -4.80 -21.59 4.23
CA SER A 207 -3.55 -22.15 3.72
C SER A 207 -2.92 -21.30 2.61
N GLN A 208 -3.75 -20.72 1.72
CA GLN A 208 -3.31 -19.86 0.62
C GLN A 208 -2.63 -18.56 1.07
N LEU A 209 -2.92 -18.10 2.30
CA LEU A 209 -2.37 -16.87 2.87
C LEU A 209 -1.10 -17.12 3.70
N LEU A 210 -0.78 -18.38 3.98
CA LEU A 210 0.31 -18.74 4.87
C LEU A 210 1.67 -18.25 4.37
N TYR A 211 1.94 -18.43 3.07
CA TYR A 211 3.17 -17.97 2.39
C TYR A 211 2.95 -16.72 1.52
N TYR A 212 1.79 -16.08 1.64
CA TYR A 212 1.50 -14.83 0.96
C TYR A 212 2.43 -13.71 1.46
N PRO A 213 2.83 -12.73 0.62
CA PRO A 213 3.65 -11.60 1.06
C PRO A 213 2.93 -10.76 2.13
N GLN A 214 3.40 -10.86 3.37
CA GLN A 214 2.75 -10.34 4.57
C GLN A 214 3.32 -8.99 5.07
N GLY A 215 4.22 -8.36 4.32
CA GLY A 215 4.96 -7.18 4.79
C GLY A 215 4.07 -6.00 5.19
N TRP A 216 2.97 -5.76 4.47
CA TRP A 216 2.00 -4.72 4.87
C TRP A 216 1.28 -5.09 6.16
N HIS A 217 0.82 -6.34 6.30
CA HIS A 217 0.10 -6.82 7.47
C HIS A 217 0.97 -6.72 8.73
N LEU A 218 2.24 -7.11 8.63
CA LEU A 218 3.21 -6.96 9.71
C LEU A 218 3.35 -5.50 10.12
N VAL A 219 3.60 -4.59 9.17
CA VAL A 219 3.77 -3.17 9.50
C VAL A 219 2.49 -2.59 10.09
N ALA A 220 1.33 -2.88 9.51
CA ALA A 220 0.05 -2.40 10.02
C ALA A 220 -0.23 -2.92 11.44
N ALA A 221 -0.11 -4.23 11.68
CA ALA A 221 -0.35 -4.83 13.00
C ALA A 221 0.67 -4.36 14.04
N MET A 222 1.94 -4.20 13.64
CA MET A 222 2.98 -3.63 14.50
C MET A 222 2.64 -2.21 14.93
N LEU A 223 2.24 -1.35 13.98
CA LEU A 223 1.86 0.04 14.28
C LEU A 223 0.56 0.12 15.08
N ASP A 224 -0.39 -0.78 14.82
CA ASP A 224 -1.64 -0.89 15.58
C ASP A 224 -1.41 -1.18 17.06
N GLY A 225 -0.39 -2.00 17.38
CA GLY A 225 0.02 -2.29 18.75
C GLY A 225 0.49 -1.07 19.55
N PHE A 226 0.79 0.08 18.90
CA PHE A 226 1.08 1.36 19.59
C PHE A 226 -0.17 2.19 19.88
N LEU A 227 -1.30 1.84 19.26
CA LEU A 227 -2.59 2.51 19.42
C LEU A 227 -3.51 1.75 20.38
N VAL A 228 -3.37 0.43 20.46
CA VAL A 228 -4.21 -0.45 21.27
C VAL A 228 -3.49 -0.89 22.56
N PRO A 229 -4.17 -0.93 23.72
CA PRO A 229 -3.58 -1.43 24.96
C PRO A 229 -3.03 -2.86 24.81
N VAL A 230 -1.93 -3.13 25.52
CA VAL A 230 -1.29 -4.46 25.53
C VAL A 230 -2.29 -5.54 25.99
N GLY A 231 -2.41 -6.61 25.20
CA GLY A 231 -3.30 -7.74 25.51
C GLY A 231 -4.72 -7.60 24.96
N VAL A 232 -5.04 -6.47 24.34
CA VAL A 232 -6.32 -6.25 23.66
C VAL A 232 -6.04 -6.23 22.16
N THR A 233 -6.28 -7.34 21.45
CA THR A 233 -6.26 -7.34 19.98
C THR A 233 -7.68 -7.01 19.51
N PRO A 234 -7.90 -5.93 18.72
CA PRO A 234 -9.22 -5.62 18.18
C PRO A 234 -9.79 -6.84 17.43
N ARG A 235 -11.08 -7.14 17.60
CA ARG A 235 -11.78 -8.25 16.92
C ARG A 235 -13.16 -7.82 16.47
N GLY A 236 -13.77 -8.59 15.57
CA GLY A 236 -15.09 -8.29 15.03
C GLY A 236 -15.14 -6.88 14.45
N ALA A 237 -16.08 -6.07 14.94
CA ALA A 237 -16.29 -4.69 14.47
C ALA A 237 -15.06 -3.78 14.66
N ASP A 238 -14.37 -3.87 15.80
CA ASP A 238 -13.22 -3.00 16.07
C ASP A 238 -12.05 -3.28 15.11
N ALA A 239 -11.83 -4.56 14.77
CA ALA A 239 -10.80 -4.95 13.80
C ALA A 239 -11.05 -4.34 12.42
N VAL A 240 -12.32 -4.22 12.01
CA VAL A 240 -12.71 -3.62 10.73
C VAL A 240 -12.31 -2.14 10.68
N ALA A 241 -12.55 -1.39 11.76
CA ALA A 241 -12.18 0.03 11.82
C ALA A 241 -10.67 0.24 11.79
N HIS A 242 -9.91 -0.57 12.54
CA HIS A 242 -8.46 -0.52 12.55
C HIS A 242 -7.87 -0.87 11.17
N TYR A 243 -8.36 -1.95 10.56
CA TYR A 243 -7.96 -2.38 9.22
C TYR A 243 -8.24 -1.31 8.15
N ALA A 244 -9.43 -0.71 8.16
CA ALA A 244 -9.79 0.35 7.23
C ALA A 244 -8.90 1.59 7.43
N GLY A 245 -8.62 1.96 8.69
CA GLY A 245 -7.71 3.04 9.03
C GLY A 245 -6.31 2.83 8.46
N TRP A 246 -5.73 1.63 8.63
CA TRP A 246 -4.42 1.30 8.07
C TRP A 246 -4.41 1.20 6.55
N THR A 247 -5.50 0.77 5.94
CA THR A 247 -5.67 0.74 4.48
C THR A 247 -5.67 2.15 3.89
N LEU A 248 -6.44 3.07 4.50
CA LEU A 248 -6.44 4.48 4.13
C LEU A 248 -5.08 5.14 4.39
N ALA A 249 -4.44 4.86 5.53
CA ALA A 249 -3.11 5.39 5.85
C ALA A 249 -2.04 4.90 4.85
N GLY A 250 -2.08 3.62 4.47
CA GLY A 250 -1.19 3.06 3.45
C GLY A 250 -1.38 3.75 2.09
N PHE A 251 -2.62 3.99 1.67
CA PHE A 251 -2.88 4.74 0.44
C PHE A 251 -2.45 6.22 0.55
N GLY A 252 -2.66 6.85 1.71
CA GLY A 252 -2.15 8.20 1.97
C GLY A 252 -0.63 8.29 1.90
N LEU A 253 0.07 7.25 2.37
CA LEU A 253 1.52 7.16 2.23
C LEU A 253 1.94 7.03 0.75
N LEU A 254 1.20 6.27 -0.08
CA LEU A 254 1.43 6.22 -1.53
C LEU A 254 1.27 7.61 -2.16
N VAL A 255 0.19 8.32 -1.84
CA VAL A 255 -0.07 9.69 -2.32
C VAL A 255 1.07 10.63 -1.93
N LEU A 256 1.53 10.54 -0.67
CA LEU A 256 2.66 11.34 -0.18
C LEU A 256 3.95 11.00 -0.92
N ALA A 257 4.25 9.71 -1.11
CA ALA A 257 5.45 9.24 -1.80
C ALA A 257 5.49 9.70 -3.26
N VAL A 258 4.36 9.61 -3.98
CA VAL A 258 4.25 10.06 -5.38
C VAL A 258 4.41 11.58 -5.48
N ASN A 259 3.71 12.36 -4.64
CA ASN A 259 3.85 13.82 -4.63
C ASN A 259 5.27 14.25 -4.24
N TRP A 260 5.85 13.64 -3.19
CA TRP A 260 7.22 13.90 -2.77
C TRP A 260 8.22 13.56 -3.88
N ALA A 261 8.08 12.40 -4.53
CA ALA A 261 8.96 11.97 -5.62
C ALA A 261 8.89 12.95 -6.81
N ALA A 262 7.69 13.40 -7.18
CA ALA A 262 7.50 14.37 -8.27
C ALA A 262 8.17 15.72 -7.95
N GLN A 263 7.97 16.24 -6.74
CA GLN A 263 8.59 17.50 -6.27
C GLN A 263 10.10 17.37 -6.08
N ARG A 264 10.59 16.17 -5.73
CA ARG A 264 12.01 15.87 -5.58
C ARG A 264 12.70 15.80 -6.94
N ILE A 265 12.16 15.03 -7.88
CA ILE A 265 12.77 14.80 -9.20
C ILE A 265 12.80 16.09 -10.03
N SER A 266 11.76 16.92 -9.90
CA SER A 266 11.69 18.23 -10.54
C SER A 266 12.82 19.17 -10.12
N GLY A 267 13.39 19.00 -8.93
CA GLY A 267 14.42 19.88 -8.40
C GLY A 267 13.88 21.28 -8.05
N PRO A 268 14.74 22.32 -8.08
CA PRO A 268 14.31 23.70 -7.85
C PRO A 268 13.39 24.17 -8.98
N ILE A 269 12.13 24.48 -8.64
CA ILE A 269 11.13 25.03 -9.56
C ILE A 269 10.36 26.16 -8.85
N HIS A 270 9.78 27.07 -9.64
CA HIS A 270 9.00 28.20 -9.13
C HIS A 270 7.78 27.72 -8.32
N PRO A 271 7.35 28.41 -7.24
CA PRO A 271 6.19 28.03 -6.44
C PRO A 271 4.93 27.73 -7.26
N LEU A 272 4.62 28.56 -8.26
CA LEU A 272 3.53 28.33 -9.20
C LEU A 272 3.60 26.97 -9.90
N HIS A 273 4.79 26.56 -10.35
CA HIS A 273 4.99 25.26 -10.98
C HIS A 273 4.89 24.12 -9.97
N ARG A 274 5.26 24.35 -8.70
CA ARG A 274 4.98 23.37 -7.63
C ARG A 274 3.49 23.18 -7.43
N THR A 275 2.71 24.26 -7.43
CA THR A 275 1.23 24.20 -7.36
C THR A 275 0.68 23.42 -8.54
N ALA A 276 1.06 23.78 -9.77
CA ALA A 276 0.60 23.09 -10.97
C ALA A 276 0.99 21.61 -10.95
N LEU A 277 2.23 21.28 -10.58
CA LEU A 277 2.69 19.90 -10.43
C LEU A 277 1.86 19.11 -9.42
N THR A 278 1.57 19.73 -8.27
CA THR A 278 0.74 19.12 -7.23
C THR A 278 -0.65 18.82 -7.77
N VAL A 279 -1.31 19.79 -8.42
CA VAL A 279 -2.63 19.59 -9.02
C VAL A 279 -2.61 18.49 -10.09
N VAL A 280 -1.62 18.49 -10.98
CA VAL A 280 -1.47 17.47 -12.04
C VAL A 280 -1.28 16.07 -11.44
N VAL A 281 -0.40 15.94 -10.45
CA VAL A 281 -0.14 14.65 -9.78
C VAL A 281 -1.39 14.16 -9.05
N CYS A 282 -2.07 15.03 -8.30
CA CYS A 282 -3.33 14.69 -7.64
C CYS A 282 -4.41 14.29 -8.65
N ALA A 283 -4.57 15.04 -9.75
CA ALA A 283 -5.55 14.72 -10.80
C ALA A 283 -5.28 13.36 -11.42
N LEU A 284 -4.02 13.04 -11.73
CA LEU A 284 -3.62 11.74 -12.26
C LEU A 284 -3.81 10.60 -11.24
N LEU A 285 -3.48 10.82 -9.97
CA LEU A 285 -3.74 9.83 -8.93
C LEU A 285 -5.23 9.50 -8.81
N LEU A 286 -6.11 10.50 -8.95
CA LEU A 286 -7.56 10.32 -8.85
C LEU A 286 -8.21 9.80 -10.15
N GLY A 287 -7.66 10.15 -11.32
CA GLY A 287 -8.23 9.84 -12.63
C GLY A 287 -7.62 8.65 -13.35
N THR A 288 -6.68 7.94 -12.73
CA THR A 288 -6.12 6.67 -13.23
C THR A 288 -6.79 5.49 -12.53
N GLN A 289 -6.27 4.28 -12.77
CA GLN A 289 -6.69 3.05 -12.12
C GLN A 289 -6.16 2.89 -10.67
N LEU A 290 -5.29 3.77 -10.18
CA LEU A 290 -4.71 3.64 -8.81
C LEU A 290 -5.74 3.66 -7.66
N PRO A 291 -6.84 4.45 -7.69
CA PRO A 291 -7.86 4.40 -6.63
C PRO A 291 -8.60 3.06 -6.57
N ARG A 292 -8.51 2.23 -7.62
CA ARG A 292 -9.02 0.85 -7.59
C ARG A 292 -8.42 0.04 -6.45
N LEU A 293 -7.18 0.33 -6.06
CA LEU A 293 -6.49 -0.41 -5.01
C LEU A 293 -7.22 -0.32 -3.66
N LEU A 294 -7.95 0.77 -3.39
CA LEU A 294 -8.82 0.90 -2.22
C LEU A 294 -10.06 0.02 -2.35
N LEU A 295 -10.75 0.11 -3.49
CA LEU A 295 -12.01 -0.61 -3.73
C LEU A 295 -11.79 -2.12 -3.79
N SER A 296 -10.72 -2.57 -4.43
CA SER A 296 -10.41 -3.99 -4.57
C SER A 296 -9.68 -4.57 -3.35
N GLY A 297 -9.25 -3.75 -2.39
CA GLY A 297 -8.58 -4.24 -1.18
C GLY A 297 -7.17 -4.77 -1.42
N TYR A 298 -6.29 -3.96 -2.03
CA TYR A 298 -4.91 -4.38 -2.36
C TYR A 298 -3.84 -3.65 -1.53
N PRO A 299 -3.87 -3.71 -0.19
CA PRO A 299 -2.98 -2.91 0.65
C PRO A 299 -1.50 -3.29 0.53
N THR A 300 -1.21 -4.56 0.25
CA THR A 300 0.16 -5.08 0.03
C THR A 300 0.78 -4.50 -1.22
N GLU A 301 0.00 -4.42 -2.30
CA GLU A 301 0.37 -3.74 -3.53
C GLU A 301 0.57 -2.23 -3.31
N VAL A 302 -0.30 -1.57 -2.56
CA VAL A 302 -0.17 -0.13 -2.23
C VAL A 302 1.17 0.16 -1.54
N LEU A 303 1.55 -0.66 -0.55
CA LEU A 303 2.85 -0.50 0.11
C LEU A 303 4.01 -0.86 -0.82
N GLY A 304 3.89 -1.92 -1.62
CA GLY A 304 4.89 -2.27 -2.63
C GLY A 304 5.13 -1.15 -3.67
N LEU A 305 4.06 -0.51 -4.15
CA LEU A 305 4.12 0.66 -5.03
C LEU A 305 4.83 1.82 -4.33
N THR A 306 4.46 2.11 -3.08
CA THR A 306 5.07 3.17 -2.28
C THR A 306 6.58 2.98 -2.19
N LEU A 307 7.03 1.79 -1.76
CA LEU A 307 8.45 1.48 -1.60
C LEU A 307 9.20 1.55 -2.94
N THR A 308 8.59 1.07 -4.02
CA THR A 308 9.19 1.12 -5.36
C THR A 308 9.28 2.56 -5.90
N VAL A 309 8.27 3.41 -5.65
CA VAL A 309 8.30 4.84 -6.01
C VAL A 309 9.40 5.57 -5.23
N LEU A 310 9.56 5.30 -3.93
CA LEU A 310 10.66 5.85 -3.13
C LEU A 310 12.01 5.40 -3.70
N LEU A 311 12.17 4.12 -4.02
CA LEU A 311 13.40 3.57 -4.61
C LEU A 311 13.72 4.25 -5.94
N ALA A 312 12.73 4.34 -6.83
CA ALA A 312 12.84 5.01 -8.11
C ALA A 312 13.23 6.49 -7.97
N ALA A 313 12.65 7.21 -7.01
CA ALA A 313 13.00 8.60 -6.71
C ALA A 313 14.45 8.75 -6.26
N LEU A 314 14.97 7.79 -5.49
CA LEU A 314 16.38 7.76 -5.08
C LEU A 314 17.32 7.37 -6.23
N VAL A 315 16.88 6.56 -7.19
CA VAL A 315 17.65 6.28 -8.41
C VAL A 315 17.68 7.50 -9.33
N GLY A 316 16.53 8.18 -9.51
CA GLY A 316 16.41 9.41 -10.30
C GLY A 316 17.23 10.56 -9.73
N ARG A 317 17.14 10.80 -8.41
CA ARG A 317 17.95 11.79 -7.66
C ARG A 317 18.55 11.18 -6.38
N PRO A 318 19.76 10.60 -6.49
CA PRO A 318 20.49 10.01 -5.36
C PRO A 318 20.74 11.00 -4.22
N VAL A 319 20.80 10.47 -3.00
CA VAL A 319 21.25 11.24 -1.83
C VAL A 319 22.76 11.45 -1.84
N ALA A 320 23.22 12.45 -1.09
CA ALA A 320 24.64 12.69 -0.91
C ALA A 320 25.27 11.56 -0.08
N GLY A 321 26.13 10.76 -0.70
CA GLY A 321 26.92 9.70 -0.06
C GLY A 321 26.51 8.29 -0.49
N THR A 322 27.46 7.57 -1.10
CA THR A 322 27.25 6.23 -1.69
C THR A 322 26.80 5.18 -0.68
N ARG A 323 27.33 5.18 0.55
CA ARG A 323 26.94 4.22 1.59
C ARG A 323 25.48 4.38 2.01
N GLU A 324 25.08 5.62 2.28
CA GLU A 324 23.72 5.93 2.74
C GLU A 324 22.71 5.64 1.63
N GLN A 325 23.02 6.05 0.40
CA GLN A 325 22.22 5.72 -0.79
C GLN A 325 22.07 4.20 -0.95
N PHE A 326 23.15 3.43 -0.87
CA PHE A 326 23.09 1.99 -1.07
C PHE A 326 22.28 1.28 0.03
N VAL A 327 22.46 1.66 1.30
CA VAL A 327 21.67 1.11 2.42
C VAL A 327 20.18 1.39 2.24
N LEU A 328 19.81 2.61 1.82
CA LEU A 328 18.41 2.97 1.54
C LEU A 328 17.82 2.14 0.39
N LEU A 329 18.57 2.00 -0.72
CA LEU A 329 18.14 1.20 -1.86
C LEU A 329 17.93 -0.27 -1.48
N VAL A 330 18.85 -0.84 -0.70
CA VAL A 330 18.74 -2.23 -0.21
C VAL A 330 17.59 -2.39 0.77
N ALA A 331 17.40 -1.47 1.72
CA ALA A 331 16.27 -1.53 2.65
C ALA A 331 14.93 -1.49 1.91
N LEU A 332 14.79 -0.62 0.90
CA LEU A 332 13.61 -0.56 0.05
C LEU A 332 13.42 -1.84 -0.77
N LEU A 333 14.49 -2.43 -1.31
CA LEU A 333 14.43 -3.69 -2.05
C LEU A 333 13.92 -4.84 -1.17
N VAL A 334 14.41 -4.92 0.07
CA VAL A 334 13.92 -5.88 1.06
C VAL A 334 12.44 -5.65 1.34
N GLY A 335 12.05 -4.41 1.61
CA GLY A 335 10.64 -4.06 1.83
C GLY A 335 9.75 -4.48 0.67
N VAL A 336 10.14 -4.20 -0.58
CA VAL A 336 9.40 -4.62 -1.78
C VAL A 336 9.25 -6.14 -1.83
N GLY A 337 10.30 -6.90 -1.51
CA GLY A 337 10.26 -8.37 -1.47
C GLY A 337 9.21 -8.91 -0.50
N PHE A 338 9.10 -8.34 0.71
CA PHE A 338 8.13 -8.77 1.71
C PHE A 338 6.71 -8.25 1.47
N THR A 339 6.55 -7.10 0.82
CA THR A 339 5.23 -6.48 0.64
C THR A 339 4.56 -6.88 -0.66
N TYR A 340 5.29 -6.87 -1.78
CA TYR A 340 4.73 -7.18 -3.10
C TYR A 340 5.84 -7.54 -4.09
N TYR A 341 6.32 -8.79 -4.03
CA TYR A 341 7.50 -9.23 -4.79
C TYR A 341 7.32 -9.18 -6.32
N LEU A 342 6.11 -8.96 -6.87
CA LEU A 342 5.91 -8.71 -8.30
C LEU A 342 6.70 -7.48 -8.77
N PHE A 343 6.93 -6.49 -7.89
CA PHE A 343 7.73 -5.30 -8.19
C PHE A 343 9.22 -5.48 -7.88
N LEU A 344 9.63 -6.64 -7.34
CA LEU A 344 11.02 -6.92 -7.02
C LEU A 344 11.93 -6.93 -8.26
N PRO A 345 11.55 -7.54 -9.41
CA PRO A 345 12.38 -7.50 -10.62
C PRO A 345 12.72 -6.08 -11.10
N PRO A 346 11.76 -5.16 -11.36
CA PRO A 346 12.12 -3.80 -11.75
C PRO A 346 12.89 -3.05 -10.65
N ALA A 347 12.57 -3.24 -9.37
CA ALA A 347 13.32 -2.65 -8.26
C ALA A 347 14.79 -3.10 -8.27
N ALA A 348 15.05 -4.39 -8.43
CA ALA A 348 16.40 -4.95 -8.50
C ALA A 348 17.18 -4.41 -9.70
N VAL A 349 16.56 -4.35 -10.88
CA VAL A 349 17.18 -3.76 -12.08
C VAL A 349 17.58 -2.31 -11.84
N LEU A 350 16.72 -1.51 -11.19
CA LEU A 350 17.04 -0.12 -10.88
C LEU A 350 18.22 0.02 -9.91
N VAL A 351 18.31 -0.84 -8.90
CA VAL A 351 19.46 -0.87 -7.97
C VAL A 351 20.74 -1.27 -8.71
N LEU A 352 20.67 -2.28 -9.58
CA LEU A 352 21.81 -2.71 -10.41
C LEU A 352 22.27 -1.60 -11.35
N CYS A 353 21.35 -0.94 -12.07
CA CYS A 353 21.70 0.19 -12.92
C CYS A 353 22.33 1.34 -12.13
N TRP A 354 21.86 1.60 -10.91
CA TRP A 354 22.49 2.60 -10.04
C TRP A 354 23.91 2.18 -9.63
N LEU A 355 24.12 0.91 -9.26
CA LEU A 355 25.43 0.36 -8.91
C LEU A 355 26.40 0.42 -10.09
N VAL A 356 25.97 0.02 -11.28
CA VAL A 356 26.76 0.10 -12.52
C VAL A 356 27.08 1.56 -12.85
N GLY A 357 26.13 2.48 -12.68
CA GLY A 357 26.36 3.90 -12.90
C GLY A 357 27.31 4.56 -11.89
N HIS A 358 27.50 3.97 -10.71
CA HIS A 358 28.36 4.47 -9.62
C HIS A 358 29.40 3.42 -9.17
N TRP A 359 29.86 2.59 -10.11
CA TRP A 359 30.67 1.41 -9.80
C TRP A 359 32.00 1.78 -9.14
N ARG A 360 32.61 2.90 -9.55
CA ARG A 360 33.88 3.38 -8.99
C ARG A 360 33.71 3.78 -7.52
N GLU A 361 32.63 4.48 -7.20
CA GLU A 361 32.30 4.87 -5.84
C GLU A 361 31.90 3.67 -4.99
N ALA A 362 31.20 2.70 -5.59
CA ALA A 362 30.82 1.45 -4.94
C ALA A 362 32.05 0.61 -4.57
N LEU A 363 33.03 0.47 -5.48
CA LEU A 363 34.29 -0.24 -5.22
C LEU A 363 35.10 0.41 -4.08
N ARG A 364 35.13 1.74 -4.01
CA ARG A 364 35.77 2.44 -2.87
C ARG A 364 35.12 2.10 -1.52
N ARG A 365 33.88 1.63 -1.53
CA ARG A 365 33.09 1.26 -0.35
C ARG A 365 32.68 -0.22 -0.40
N TRP A 366 33.51 -1.08 -1.03
CA TRP A 366 33.17 -2.46 -1.35
C TRP A 366 32.71 -3.27 -0.13
N THR A 367 33.28 -3.06 1.06
CA THR A 367 32.86 -3.79 2.27
C THR A 367 31.40 -3.52 2.64
N THR A 368 30.96 -2.27 2.55
CA THR A 368 29.55 -1.91 2.76
C THR A 368 28.68 -2.51 1.68
N VAL A 369 29.10 -2.41 0.42
CA VAL A 369 28.34 -2.94 -0.72
C VAL A 369 28.18 -4.46 -0.62
N LEU A 370 29.24 -5.17 -0.27
CA LEU A 370 29.25 -6.62 -0.12
C LEU A 370 28.38 -7.06 1.05
N VAL A 371 28.61 -6.53 2.26
CA VAL A 371 27.88 -6.97 3.47
C VAL A 371 26.40 -6.61 3.37
N VAL A 372 26.09 -5.37 3.04
CA VAL A 372 24.69 -4.91 2.95
C VAL A 372 24.01 -5.53 1.72
N GLY A 373 24.72 -5.68 0.61
CA GLY A 373 24.19 -6.27 -0.61
C GLY A 373 23.87 -7.75 -0.44
N LEU A 374 24.75 -8.54 0.16
CA LEU A 374 24.52 -9.96 0.41
C LEU A 374 23.37 -10.17 1.41
N ALA A 375 23.41 -9.49 2.56
CA ALA A 375 22.35 -9.58 3.56
C ALA A 375 21.01 -9.11 2.99
N GLY A 376 21.01 -8.00 2.26
CA GLY A 376 19.83 -7.45 1.60
C GLY A 376 19.24 -8.36 0.54
N THR A 377 20.08 -8.95 -0.31
CA THR A 377 19.64 -9.90 -1.35
C THR A 377 19.03 -11.14 -0.72
N ALA A 378 19.69 -11.72 0.28
CA ALA A 378 19.18 -12.88 0.99
C ALA A 378 17.80 -12.59 1.61
N LEU A 379 17.66 -11.44 2.29
CA LEU A 379 16.40 -11.02 2.91
C LEU A 379 15.30 -10.73 1.87
N ALA A 380 15.61 -10.00 0.79
CA ALA A 380 14.63 -9.65 -0.24
C ALA A 380 14.07 -10.87 -0.97
N LEU A 381 14.81 -11.98 -1.01
CA LEU A 381 14.40 -13.22 -1.65
C LEU A 381 13.60 -14.16 -0.75
N VAL A 382 13.52 -13.93 0.57
CA VAL A 382 12.82 -14.84 1.50
C VAL A 382 11.36 -15.05 1.09
N ALA A 383 10.57 -13.97 1.02
CA ALA A 383 9.15 -14.05 0.68
C ALA A 383 8.88 -14.63 -0.73
N PRO A 384 9.53 -14.18 -1.82
CA PRO A 384 9.29 -14.77 -3.14
C PRO A 384 9.73 -16.24 -3.24
N LEU A 385 10.84 -16.63 -2.60
CA LEU A 385 11.25 -18.04 -2.60
C LEU A 385 10.24 -18.91 -1.86
N LEU A 386 9.69 -18.44 -0.73
CA LEU A 386 8.60 -19.15 -0.05
C LEU A 386 7.34 -19.21 -0.93
N GLY A 387 6.96 -18.11 -1.56
CA GLY A 387 5.79 -18.06 -2.45
C GLY A 387 5.90 -19.02 -3.64
N VAL A 388 7.06 -19.07 -4.30
CA VAL A 388 7.29 -19.97 -5.44
C VAL A 388 7.43 -21.43 -5.01
N LEU A 389 8.23 -21.71 -3.97
CA LEU A 389 8.54 -23.08 -3.58
C LEU A 389 7.44 -23.75 -2.74
N ARG A 390 6.51 -22.98 -2.16
CA ARG A 390 5.49 -23.50 -1.24
C ARG A 390 4.05 -23.17 -1.60
N ALA A 391 3.79 -22.22 -2.51
CA ALA A 391 2.44 -21.73 -2.78
C ALA A 391 2.08 -21.63 -4.28
N GLU A 392 2.86 -22.27 -5.17
CA GLU A 392 2.56 -22.42 -6.61
C GLU A 392 2.14 -21.12 -7.32
N GLN A 393 2.65 -19.97 -6.86
CA GLN A 393 2.16 -18.65 -7.27
C GLN A 393 2.45 -18.30 -8.73
N THR A 394 3.17 -19.16 -9.45
CA THR A 394 3.43 -19.06 -10.89
C THR A 394 2.18 -19.31 -11.74
N GLU A 395 1.24 -20.15 -11.29
CA GLU A 395 0.01 -20.47 -12.03
C GLU A 395 -0.91 -19.25 -12.17
N ALA A 396 -0.80 -18.29 -11.25
CA ALA A 396 -1.59 -17.07 -11.29
C ALA A 396 -1.20 -16.11 -12.45
N LEU A 397 -0.11 -16.38 -13.18
CA LEU A 397 0.26 -15.66 -14.41
C LEU A 397 -0.74 -15.86 -15.54
N ASP A 398 -1.46 -16.98 -15.55
CA ASP A 398 -2.40 -17.34 -16.62
C ASP A 398 -3.86 -16.99 -16.29
N ILE A 399 -4.11 -16.32 -15.16
CA ILE A 399 -5.44 -15.87 -14.77
C ILE A 399 -5.88 -14.69 -15.64
N GLY A 400 -6.99 -14.88 -16.37
CA GLY A 400 -7.61 -13.85 -17.20
C GLY A 400 -7.95 -12.57 -16.43
N GLY A 401 -7.84 -11.43 -17.11
CA GLY A 401 -8.17 -10.11 -16.57
C GLY A 401 -9.41 -9.53 -17.23
N GLY A 402 -10.23 -8.81 -16.46
CA GLY A 402 -11.42 -8.14 -17.00
C GLY A 402 -11.08 -7.12 -18.10
N VAL A 403 -11.88 -7.10 -19.17
CA VAL A 403 -11.67 -6.29 -20.39
C VAL A 403 -11.50 -4.79 -20.08
N GLY A 404 -12.30 -4.25 -19.16
CA GLY A 404 -12.21 -2.85 -18.75
C GLY A 404 -10.85 -2.51 -18.13
N ALA A 405 -10.36 -3.34 -17.20
CA ALA A 405 -9.07 -3.12 -16.54
C ALA A 405 -7.88 -3.21 -17.52
N ARG A 406 -7.96 -4.12 -18.50
CA ARG A 406 -6.96 -4.22 -19.57
C ARG A 406 -6.93 -2.97 -20.45
N THR A 407 -8.10 -2.41 -20.74
CA THR A 407 -8.22 -1.16 -21.53
C THR A 407 -7.57 0.02 -20.80
N GLU A 408 -7.81 0.15 -19.49
CA GLU A 408 -7.19 1.17 -18.63
C GLU A 408 -5.66 1.05 -18.60
N ALA A 409 -5.16 -0.18 -18.44
CA ALA A 409 -3.75 -0.50 -18.48
C ALA A 409 -3.08 -0.01 -19.79
N TRP A 410 -3.67 -0.31 -20.95
CA TRP A 410 -3.15 0.16 -22.23
C TRP A 410 -3.26 1.68 -22.40
N ARG A 411 -4.35 2.30 -21.95
CA ARG A 411 -4.50 3.77 -21.99
C ARG A 411 -3.42 4.47 -21.18
N ALA A 412 -3.07 3.97 -19.99
CA ALA A 412 -1.98 4.51 -19.19
C ALA A 412 -0.62 4.36 -19.90
N LEU A 413 -0.32 3.17 -20.45
CA LEU A 413 0.95 2.93 -21.14
C LEU A 413 1.11 3.77 -22.40
N ILE A 414 0.05 3.93 -23.20
CA ILE A 414 0.10 4.64 -24.50
C ILE A 414 0.00 6.16 -24.29
N TRP A 415 -1.08 6.63 -23.67
CA TRP A 415 -1.37 8.07 -23.60
C TRP A 415 -0.50 8.77 -22.59
N LEU A 416 -0.53 8.31 -21.33
CA LEU A 416 0.29 8.92 -20.27
C LEU A 416 1.79 8.63 -20.55
N GLY A 417 2.13 7.41 -20.96
CA GLY A 417 3.49 7.05 -21.34
C GLY A 417 4.03 7.88 -22.52
N GLY A 418 3.22 8.11 -23.55
CA GLY A 418 3.60 8.96 -24.70
C GLY A 418 3.87 10.41 -24.31
N ILE A 419 2.95 11.04 -23.56
CA ILE A 419 3.10 12.43 -23.11
C ILE A 419 4.34 12.60 -22.23
N VAL A 420 4.51 11.71 -21.24
CA VAL A 420 5.66 11.74 -20.32
C VAL A 420 6.95 11.43 -21.05
N GLY A 421 6.95 10.45 -21.96
CA GLY A 421 8.10 10.06 -22.76
C GLY A 421 8.63 11.21 -23.62
N VAL A 422 7.75 11.90 -24.35
CA VAL A 422 8.13 13.09 -25.14
C VAL A 422 8.71 14.18 -24.24
N ALA A 423 8.07 14.48 -23.11
CA ALA A 423 8.58 15.49 -22.18
C ALA A 423 9.96 15.12 -21.62
N LEU A 424 10.19 13.85 -21.25
CA LEU A 424 11.49 13.38 -20.79
C LEU A 424 12.58 13.52 -21.84
N LEU A 425 12.30 13.18 -23.10
CA LEU A 425 13.25 13.35 -24.20
C LEU A 425 13.66 14.83 -24.38
N VAL A 426 12.71 15.75 -24.26
CA VAL A 426 13.00 17.20 -24.29
C VAL A 426 13.88 17.62 -23.10
N GLN A 427 13.56 17.15 -21.89
CA GLN A 427 14.36 17.48 -20.70
C GLN A 427 15.78 16.90 -20.74
N ILE A 428 15.96 15.70 -21.33
CA ILE A 428 17.27 15.08 -21.52
C ILE A 428 18.17 15.93 -22.43
N ARG A 429 17.59 16.54 -23.48
CA ARG A 429 18.31 17.48 -24.36
C ARG A 429 18.77 18.74 -23.63
N ARG A 430 18.14 19.10 -22.50
CA ARG A 430 18.57 20.19 -21.61
C ARG A 430 19.66 19.79 -20.60
N ALA A 431 20.25 18.60 -20.75
CA ALA A 431 21.43 18.12 -20.04
C ALA A 431 21.33 17.94 -18.50
N ASP A 432 20.12 17.85 -17.91
CA ASP A 432 19.96 17.48 -16.49
C ASP A 432 19.99 15.92 -16.35
N PRO A 433 20.99 15.34 -15.67
CA PRO A 433 21.16 13.89 -15.56
C PRO A 433 20.00 13.17 -14.85
N ALA A 434 19.24 13.88 -14.02
CA ALA A 434 18.11 13.30 -13.30
C ALA A 434 17.05 12.75 -14.27
N TRP A 435 16.82 13.43 -15.40
CA TRP A 435 15.81 13.01 -16.38
C TRP A 435 16.25 11.82 -17.22
N ARG A 436 17.56 11.64 -17.44
CA ARG A 436 18.09 10.42 -18.07
C ARG A 436 17.85 9.20 -17.17
N ARG A 437 18.10 9.34 -15.87
CA ARG A 437 17.84 8.31 -14.87
C ARG A 437 16.35 8.06 -14.70
N TRP A 438 15.53 9.12 -14.77
CA TRP A 438 14.08 8.97 -14.70
C TRP A 438 13.50 8.30 -15.96
N LEU A 439 14.04 8.58 -17.14
CA LEU A 439 13.68 7.83 -18.35
C LEU A 439 13.99 6.35 -18.19
N LEU A 440 15.17 5.99 -17.66
CA LEU A 440 15.49 4.60 -17.32
C LEU A 440 14.48 4.00 -16.35
N VAL A 441 14.08 4.73 -15.30
CA VAL A 441 13.03 4.31 -14.36
C VAL A 441 11.72 4.01 -15.10
N CYS A 442 11.25 4.91 -15.96
CA CYS A 442 10.03 4.69 -16.74
C CYS A 442 10.17 3.48 -17.68
N VAL A 443 11.31 3.32 -18.36
CA VAL A 443 11.56 2.19 -19.26
C VAL A 443 11.52 0.87 -18.50
N VAL A 444 12.20 0.77 -17.36
CA VAL A 444 12.19 -0.45 -16.52
C VAL A 444 10.77 -0.72 -15.97
N GLY A 445 10.06 0.32 -15.54
CA GLY A 445 8.68 0.22 -15.06
C GLY A 445 7.69 -0.26 -16.13
N VAL A 446 7.85 0.20 -17.38
CA VAL A 446 7.01 -0.20 -18.54
C VAL A 446 7.43 -1.57 -19.09
N ALA A 447 8.70 -1.94 -19.00
CA ALA A 447 9.19 -3.22 -19.49
C ALA A 447 8.55 -4.42 -18.76
N LEU A 448 8.26 -4.30 -17.46
CA LEU A 448 7.58 -5.35 -16.70
C LEU A 448 6.20 -5.72 -17.27
N PRO A 449 5.21 -4.82 -17.37
CA PRO A 449 3.90 -5.15 -17.92
C PRO A 449 3.97 -5.60 -19.38
N LEU A 450 4.85 -5.01 -20.20
CA LEU A 450 5.03 -5.48 -21.59
C LEU A 450 5.60 -6.90 -21.65
N GLY A 451 6.52 -7.24 -20.75
CA GLY A 451 7.05 -8.60 -20.61
C GLY A 451 5.97 -9.61 -20.22
N ILE A 452 5.10 -9.26 -19.26
CA ILE A 452 3.98 -10.11 -18.84
C ILE A 452 2.95 -10.25 -19.97
N ALA A 453 2.59 -9.15 -20.65
CA ALA A 453 1.67 -9.20 -21.78
C ALA A 453 2.18 -10.10 -22.91
N ARG A 454 3.49 -10.02 -23.20
CA ARG A 454 4.16 -10.89 -24.16
C ARG A 454 4.13 -12.35 -23.71
N TYR A 455 4.41 -12.62 -22.43
CA TYR A 455 4.31 -13.97 -21.87
C TYR A 455 2.90 -14.54 -22.03
N ASN A 456 1.87 -13.81 -21.58
CA ASN A 456 0.48 -14.24 -21.72
C ASN A 456 0.15 -14.57 -23.18
N THR A 457 0.51 -13.69 -24.12
CA THR A 457 0.25 -13.89 -25.55
C THR A 457 0.93 -15.15 -26.10
N ILE A 458 2.17 -15.42 -25.69
CA ILE A 458 2.91 -16.64 -26.09
C ILE A 458 2.28 -17.89 -25.47
N SER A 459 1.78 -17.79 -24.24
CA SER A 459 1.07 -18.88 -23.54
C SER A 459 -0.39 -19.08 -24.02
N GLY A 460 -0.83 -18.34 -25.04
CA GLY A 460 -2.19 -18.46 -25.59
C GLY A 460 -3.29 -17.83 -24.72
N VAL A 461 -2.92 -16.98 -23.76
CA VAL A 461 -3.85 -16.28 -22.86
C VAL A 461 -3.79 -14.77 -23.11
N GLU A 462 -4.91 -14.08 -22.99
CA GLU A 462 -4.90 -12.61 -23.10
C GLU A 462 -4.25 -11.95 -21.86
N PRO A 463 -3.63 -10.77 -22.00
CA PRO A 463 -3.05 -10.04 -20.88
C PRO A 463 -4.02 -9.88 -19.70
N GLY A 464 -3.68 -10.52 -18.59
CA GLY A 464 -4.61 -10.81 -17.50
C GLY A 464 -4.32 -10.08 -16.18
N TYR A 465 -4.50 -10.80 -15.07
CA TYR A 465 -4.43 -10.25 -13.72
C TYR A 465 -3.09 -9.55 -13.43
N TYR A 466 -1.95 -10.23 -13.63
CA TYR A 466 -0.63 -9.65 -13.31
C TYR A 466 -0.14 -8.62 -14.33
N PHE A 467 -0.64 -8.66 -15.57
CA PHE A 467 -0.47 -7.54 -16.51
C PHE A 467 -1.08 -6.26 -15.93
N ILE A 468 -2.33 -6.33 -15.45
CA ILE A 468 -3.01 -5.19 -14.83
C ILE A 468 -2.23 -4.70 -13.60
N LYS A 469 -1.86 -5.61 -12.68
CA LYS A 469 -1.09 -5.26 -11.47
C LYS A 469 0.25 -4.59 -11.77
N SER A 470 1.01 -5.11 -12.74
CA SER A 470 2.28 -4.50 -13.15
C SER A 470 2.10 -3.14 -13.82
N THR A 471 0.97 -2.87 -14.51
CA THR A 471 0.68 -1.53 -15.02
C THR A 471 0.39 -0.50 -13.93
N HIS A 472 -0.01 -0.89 -12.72
CA HIS A 472 -0.14 0.05 -11.60
C HIS A 472 1.22 0.66 -11.24
N LEU A 473 2.29 -0.14 -11.25
CA LEU A 473 3.65 0.35 -11.06
C LEU A 473 4.06 1.32 -12.17
N ALA A 474 3.91 0.91 -13.44
CA ALA A 474 4.21 1.77 -14.58
C ALA A 474 3.46 3.11 -14.48
N THR A 475 2.18 3.05 -14.13
CA THR A 475 1.33 4.24 -13.98
C THR A 475 1.84 5.15 -12.86
N ALA A 476 2.12 4.62 -11.66
CA ALA A 476 2.65 5.43 -10.56
C ALA A 476 3.97 6.14 -10.94
N LEU A 477 4.87 5.46 -11.63
CA LEU A 477 6.13 6.03 -12.11
C LEU A 477 5.90 7.09 -13.21
N LEU A 478 4.97 6.86 -14.12
CA LEU A 478 4.59 7.83 -15.14
C LEU A 478 3.91 9.08 -14.53
N VAL A 479 3.09 8.93 -13.49
CA VAL A 479 2.52 10.05 -12.73
C VAL A 479 3.62 10.91 -12.11
N VAL A 480 4.64 10.30 -11.49
CA VAL A 480 5.83 11.06 -11.02
C VAL A 480 6.55 11.72 -12.20
N GLY A 481 6.63 11.02 -13.34
CA GLY A 481 7.21 11.52 -14.59
C GLY A 481 6.50 12.74 -15.19
N ALA A 482 5.25 13.02 -14.82
CA ALA A 482 4.54 14.23 -15.21
C ALA A 482 5.25 15.53 -14.73
N ALA A 483 6.15 15.42 -13.75
CA ALA A 483 7.07 16.50 -13.38
C ALA A 483 7.91 17.02 -14.56
N ALA A 484 8.23 16.16 -15.53
CA ALA A 484 8.93 16.55 -16.75
C ALA A 484 8.10 17.50 -17.62
N VAL A 485 6.78 17.27 -17.69
CA VAL A 485 5.81 18.09 -18.44
C VAL A 485 5.71 19.48 -17.80
N VAL A 486 5.50 19.55 -16.48
CA VAL A 486 5.35 20.83 -15.77
C VAL A 486 6.64 21.66 -15.86
N ARG A 487 7.81 21.02 -15.89
CA ARG A 487 9.10 21.72 -16.05
C ARG A 487 9.34 22.26 -17.47
N LEU A 488 8.46 21.96 -18.45
CA LEU A 488 8.48 22.62 -19.76
C LEU A 488 7.79 23.99 -19.73
N LEU A 489 7.03 24.30 -18.68
CA LEU A 489 6.35 25.58 -18.56
C LEU A 489 7.33 26.76 -18.44
N PRO A 490 7.02 27.91 -19.05
CA PRO A 490 7.80 29.13 -18.87
C PRO A 490 7.84 29.54 -17.39
N ALA A 491 9.03 29.86 -16.88
CA ALA A 491 9.20 30.35 -15.52
C ALA A 491 8.79 31.83 -15.44
N PRO A 492 7.93 32.22 -14.49
CA PRO A 492 7.67 33.62 -14.21
C PRO A 492 8.97 34.38 -13.89
N ARG A 493 9.08 35.62 -14.37
CA ARG A 493 10.27 36.48 -14.16
C ARG A 493 9.87 37.70 -13.35
N LEU A 494 10.61 37.97 -12.28
CA LEU A 494 10.44 39.20 -11.50
C LEU A 494 11.06 40.36 -12.28
N GLY A 495 10.24 41.34 -12.68
CA GLY A 495 10.70 42.56 -13.35
C GLY A 495 9.55 43.38 -13.94
N ARG A 496 9.77 44.69 -14.11
CA ARG A 496 8.80 45.61 -14.73
C ARG A 496 8.93 45.71 -16.25
N SER A 497 9.89 45.01 -16.86
CA SER A 497 10.06 45.03 -18.31
C SER A 497 8.92 44.27 -18.99
N TRP A 498 8.51 44.71 -20.19
CA TRP A 498 7.49 44.01 -20.98
C TRP A 498 7.81 42.52 -21.16
N ARG A 499 9.09 42.17 -21.36
CA ARG A 499 9.54 40.77 -21.46
C ARG A 499 9.36 39.96 -20.17
N ALA A 500 9.45 40.59 -19.00
CA ALA A 500 9.21 39.93 -17.72
C ALA A 500 7.72 39.75 -17.45
N VAL A 501 6.90 40.75 -17.84
CA VAL A 501 5.44 40.67 -17.78
C VAL A 501 4.93 39.57 -18.71
N THR A 502 5.33 39.54 -19.98
CA THR A 502 4.90 38.50 -20.92
C THR A 502 5.32 37.11 -20.47
N ALA A 503 6.57 36.91 -20.04
CA ALA A 503 7.03 35.62 -19.50
C ALA A 503 6.22 35.16 -18.28
N SER A 504 5.84 36.09 -17.40
CA SER A 504 5.01 35.80 -16.23
C SER A 504 3.58 35.45 -16.61
N VAL A 505 2.96 36.21 -17.51
CA VAL A 505 1.60 35.92 -18.03
C VAL A 505 1.58 34.57 -18.73
N THR A 506 2.53 34.28 -19.62
CA THR A 506 2.62 32.97 -20.30
C THR A 506 2.88 31.84 -19.30
N GLY A 507 3.72 32.05 -18.28
CA GLY A 507 3.97 31.07 -17.22
C GLY A 507 2.72 30.77 -16.39
N VAL A 508 1.93 31.79 -16.04
CA VAL A 508 0.66 31.65 -15.30
C VAL A 508 -0.39 30.95 -16.15
N LEU A 509 -0.64 31.43 -17.37
CA LEU A 509 -1.62 30.81 -18.27
C LEU A 509 -1.25 29.37 -18.59
N GLY A 510 0.03 29.08 -18.84
CA GLY A 510 0.50 27.71 -19.06
C GLY A 510 0.30 26.80 -17.85
N ALA A 511 0.60 27.28 -16.64
CA ALA A 511 0.39 26.53 -15.40
C ALA A 511 -1.10 26.24 -15.14
N VAL A 512 -1.95 27.25 -15.29
CA VAL A 512 -3.41 27.11 -15.14
C VAL A 512 -3.97 26.16 -16.20
N LEU A 513 -3.57 26.32 -17.46
CA LEU A 513 -4.03 25.45 -18.55
C LEU A 513 -3.63 23.99 -18.33
N VAL A 514 -2.37 23.73 -17.96
CA VAL A 514 -1.91 22.35 -17.68
C VAL A 514 -2.66 21.75 -16.49
N ALA A 515 -2.88 22.52 -15.42
CA ALA A 515 -3.65 22.05 -14.27
C ALA A 515 -5.12 21.77 -14.64
N ALA A 516 -5.77 22.68 -15.36
CA ALA A 516 -7.15 22.54 -15.81
C ALA A 516 -7.31 21.35 -16.76
N LEU A 517 -6.42 21.20 -17.75
CA LEU A 517 -6.41 20.05 -18.66
C LEU A 517 -6.22 18.75 -17.90
N ALA A 518 -5.31 18.68 -16.92
CA ALA A 518 -5.13 17.48 -16.12
C ALA A 518 -6.42 17.13 -15.36
N VAL A 519 -7.04 18.09 -14.66
CA VAL A 519 -8.31 17.90 -13.92
C VAL A 519 -9.43 17.42 -14.84
N THR A 520 -9.60 18.07 -16.00
CA THR A 520 -10.66 17.75 -16.97
C THR A 520 -10.44 16.39 -17.64
N LEU A 521 -9.24 16.15 -18.19
CA LEU A 521 -8.93 14.91 -18.91
C LEU A 521 -8.84 13.68 -17.99
N CYS A 522 -8.56 13.88 -16.71
CA CYS A 522 -8.62 12.84 -15.69
C CYS A 522 -10.06 12.58 -15.18
N GLY A 523 -11.05 13.38 -15.60
CA GLY A 523 -12.44 13.24 -15.20
C GLY A 523 -12.69 13.52 -13.71
N VAL A 524 -11.81 14.30 -13.06
CA VAL A 524 -11.85 14.51 -11.60
C VAL A 524 -13.15 15.19 -11.16
N THR A 525 -13.69 16.11 -11.97
CA THR A 525 -14.93 16.84 -11.67
C THR A 525 -16.19 16.02 -11.93
N GLY A 526 -16.10 14.92 -12.68
CA GLY A 526 -17.25 14.13 -13.13
C GLY A 526 -18.05 14.72 -14.30
N TRP A 527 -17.69 15.91 -14.79
CA TRP A 527 -18.35 16.52 -15.96
C TRP A 527 -17.98 15.82 -17.28
N HIS A 528 -16.80 15.21 -17.33
CA HIS A 528 -16.29 14.51 -18.51
C HIS A 528 -15.77 13.14 -18.12
N HIS A 529 -15.87 12.20 -19.05
CA HIS A 529 -15.25 10.89 -18.93
C HIS A 529 -13.72 11.03 -18.94
N GLY A 530 -13.05 10.37 -17.97
CA GLY A 530 -11.59 10.40 -17.89
C GLY A 530 -10.95 9.59 -19.01
N LEU A 531 -9.94 10.14 -19.67
CA LEU A 531 -9.23 9.49 -20.78
C LEU A 531 -8.49 8.20 -20.37
N LEU A 532 -8.19 8.04 -19.08
CA LEU A 532 -7.37 6.95 -18.55
C LEU A 532 -8.19 5.83 -17.88
N VAL A 533 -9.51 6.00 -17.73
CA VAL A 533 -10.42 5.00 -17.16
C VAL A 533 -11.36 4.48 -18.23
N ALA A 534 -11.76 3.20 -18.18
CA ALA A 534 -12.63 2.61 -19.22
C ALA A 534 -14.11 2.89 -18.96
N HIS A 535 -14.49 3.08 -17.70
CA HIS A 535 -15.87 3.33 -17.29
C HIS A 535 -16.20 4.82 -17.23
N PRO A 536 -17.47 5.22 -17.48
CA PRO A 536 -17.91 6.62 -17.38
C PRO A 536 -17.48 7.29 -16.06
N GLN A 537 -17.58 6.54 -14.96
CA GLN A 537 -17.12 6.94 -13.64
C GLN A 537 -15.68 6.46 -13.37
N THR A 538 -14.84 7.37 -12.87
CA THR A 538 -13.50 7.04 -12.37
C THR A 538 -13.58 6.09 -11.16
N TRP A 539 -12.47 5.40 -10.87
CA TRP A 539 -12.38 4.59 -9.64
C TRP A 539 -12.53 5.44 -8.38
N THR A 540 -12.03 6.68 -8.40
CA THR A 540 -12.24 7.65 -7.32
C THR A 540 -13.72 7.95 -7.10
N GLN A 541 -14.48 8.22 -8.16
CA GLN A 541 -15.92 8.49 -8.04
C GLN A 541 -16.67 7.27 -7.51
N ARG A 542 -16.36 6.08 -8.04
CA ARG A 542 -16.93 4.81 -7.54
C ARG A 542 -16.61 4.56 -6.08
N TRP A 543 -15.44 5.00 -5.61
CA TRP A 543 -15.05 4.93 -4.21
C TRP A 543 -15.73 6.00 -3.35
N VAL A 544 -15.69 7.28 -3.72
CA VAL A 544 -16.18 8.38 -2.86
C VAL A 544 -17.71 8.44 -2.83
N HIS A 545 -18.36 8.14 -3.96
CA HIS A 545 -19.81 8.19 -4.12
C HIS A 545 -20.44 6.80 -4.01
N GLN A 546 -19.89 5.91 -3.17
CA GLN A 546 -20.61 4.67 -2.87
C GLN A 546 -21.99 5.01 -2.31
N ASP A 547 -22.99 4.32 -2.82
CA ASP A 547 -24.31 4.27 -2.22
C ASP A 547 -24.20 3.52 -0.88
N LEU A 548 -24.49 4.25 0.18
CA LEU A 548 -24.54 3.78 1.56
C LEU A 548 -25.92 4.15 2.15
N SER A 549 -26.94 4.33 1.30
CA SER A 549 -28.32 4.54 1.77
C SER A 549 -28.89 3.26 2.40
N LEU A 550 -28.45 2.11 1.89
CA LEU A 550 -28.69 0.80 2.45
C LEU A 550 -27.37 -0.01 2.41
N PRO A 551 -27.13 -0.91 3.38
CA PRO A 551 -26.00 -1.82 3.32
C PRO A 551 -26.16 -2.84 2.19
N SER A 552 -25.03 -3.35 1.69
CA SER A 552 -25.04 -4.52 0.82
C SER A 552 -25.53 -5.75 1.58
N ARG A 553 -26.24 -6.65 0.90
CA ARG A 553 -26.75 -7.91 1.50
C ARG A 553 -25.68 -8.69 2.26
N VAL A 554 -24.51 -8.88 1.64
CA VAL A 554 -23.37 -9.59 2.26
C VAL A 554 -22.95 -8.92 3.56
N ALA A 555 -22.80 -7.59 3.56
CA ALA A 555 -22.40 -6.83 4.73
C ALA A 555 -23.43 -6.87 5.85
N TRP A 556 -24.73 -6.76 5.51
CA TRP A 556 -25.82 -6.89 6.47
C TRP A 556 -25.82 -8.27 7.13
N ILE A 557 -25.73 -9.34 6.32
CA ILE A 557 -25.67 -10.72 6.80
C ILE A 557 -24.47 -10.91 7.74
N CYS A 558 -23.29 -10.43 7.36
CA CYS A 558 -22.11 -10.55 8.21
C CYS A 558 -22.28 -9.81 9.53
N ALA A 559 -22.76 -8.57 9.51
CA ALA A 559 -22.92 -7.75 10.70
C ALA A 559 -23.96 -8.37 11.66
N ASP A 560 -25.11 -8.79 11.14
CA ASP A 560 -26.18 -9.39 11.94
C ASP A 560 -25.80 -10.80 12.43
N ALA A 561 -25.15 -11.62 11.59
CA ALA A 561 -24.62 -12.93 11.99
C ALA A 561 -23.54 -12.82 13.07
N GLN A 562 -22.61 -11.85 12.95
CA GLN A 562 -21.59 -11.57 13.97
C GLN A 562 -22.22 -11.23 15.32
N GLN A 563 -23.34 -10.50 15.33
CA GLN A 563 -24.03 -10.09 16.54
C GLN A 563 -24.86 -11.23 17.15
N ARG A 564 -25.65 -11.94 16.34
CA ARG A 564 -26.61 -12.96 16.81
C ARG A 564 -25.96 -14.33 17.03
N TYR A 565 -24.95 -14.65 16.25
CA TYR A 565 -24.34 -15.98 16.19
C TYR A 565 -22.82 -15.90 16.34
N PRO A 566 -22.32 -15.43 17.50
CA PRO A 566 -20.88 -15.33 17.74
C PRO A 566 -20.18 -16.68 17.59
N ASP A 567 -18.87 -16.63 17.37
CA ASP A 567 -18.04 -17.83 17.25
C ASP A 567 -18.23 -18.79 18.42
N GLN A 568 -18.27 -20.09 18.11
CA GLN A 568 -18.34 -21.17 19.10
C GLN A 568 -17.09 -22.05 19.00
N PRO A 569 -16.43 -22.36 20.13
CA PRO A 569 -15.27 -23.25 20.13
C PRO A 569 -15.60 -24.60 19.50
N GLY A 570 -14.75 -25.05 18.56
CA GLY A 570 -14.89 -26.37 17.91
C GLY A 570 -16.03 -26.50 16.88
N VAL A 571 -16.84 -25.45 16.68
CA VAL A 571 -17.93 -25.45 15.69
C VAL A 571 -17.51 -24.64 14.46
N THR A 572 -17.65 -25.22 13.27
CA THR A 572 -17.42 -24.50 12.01
C THR A 572 -18.71 -23.80 11.58
N THR A 573 -18.70 -22.47 11.52
CA THR A 573 -19.86 -21.67 11.12
C THR A 573 -19.78 -21.31 9.65
N ILE A 574 -20.81 -21.67 8.88
CA ILE A 574 -20.89 -21.42 7.43
C ILE A 574 -22.21 -20.73 7.11
N VAL A 575 -22.16 -19.69 6.30
CA VAL A 575 -23.35 -19.00 5.81
C VAL A 575 -23.79 -19.64 4.50
N LEU A 576 -25.08 -19.97 4.41
CA LEU A 576 -25.71 -20.50 3.21
C LEU A 576 -26.71 -19.47 2.68
N ASP A 577 -26.63 -19.17 1.39
CA ASP A 577 -27.56 -18.28 0.68
C ASP A 577 -28.09 -18.96 -0.60
N ARG A 578 -29.01 -18.30 -1.30
CA ARG A 578 -29.60 -18.79 -2.56
C ARG A 578 -28.55 -19.08 -3.64
N GLY A 579 -27.43 -18.37 -3.66
CA GLY A 579 -26.37 -18.54 -4.66
C GLY A 579 -25.03 -18.90 -4.04
N ALA A 580 -24.29 -19.82 -4.67
CA ALA A 580 -23.01 -20.30 -4.18
C ALA A 580 -22.00 -19.15 -3.95
N TYR A 581 -21.82 -18.25 -4.93
CA TYR A 581 -20.85 -17.16 -4.77
C TYR A 581 -21.21 -16.19 -3.62
N ARG A 582 -22.51 -15.99 -3.33
CA ARG A 582 -22.94 -15.15 -2.19
C ARG A 582 -22.60 -15.81 -0.86
N ALA A 583 -22.99 -17.08 -0.71
CA ALA A 583 -22.67 -17.91 0.47
C ALA A 583 -21.15 -17.94 0.74
N TYR A 584 -20.35 -17.98 -0.33
CA TYR A 584 -18.89 -17.87 -0.27
C TYR A 584 -18.43 -16.53 0.33
N GLY A 585 -18.88 -15.40 -0.24
CA GLY A 585 -18.50 -14.08 0.23
C GLY A 585 -18.94 -13.80 1.68
N GLU A 586 -20.14 -14.23 2.05
CA GLU A 586 -20.69 -14.11 3.40
C GLU A 586 -19.92 -14.96 4.41
N THR A 587 -19.59 -16.21 4.07
CA THR A 587 -18.80 -17.08 4.94
C THR A 587 -17.37 -16.54 5.12
N LEU A 588 -16.75 -16.04 4.04
CA LEU A 588 -15.41 -15.45 4.12
C LEU A 588 -15.40 -14.20 5.01
N CYS A 589 -16.38 -13.33 4.84
CA CYS A 589 -16.55 -12.12 5.63
C CYS A 589 -16.80 -12.45 7.13
N LEU A 590 -17.75 -13.33 7.44
CA LEU A 590 -18.04 -13.73 8.82
C LEU A 590 -16.84 -14.44 9.49
N SER A 591 -16.17 -15.33 8.76
CA SER A 591 -14.98 -16.03 9.30
C SER A 591 -13.79 -15.10 9.52
N ALA A 592 -13.64 -14.03 8.74
CA ALA A 592 -12.66 -12.99 9.01
C ALA A 592 -12.99 -12.21 10.30
N LEU A 593 -14.27 -11.87 10.52
CA LEU A 593 -14.72 -11.20 11.76
C LEU A 593 -14.54 -12.07 13.01
N HIS A 594 -14.82 -13.37 12.89
CA HIS A 594 -14.61 -14.34 13.95
C HIS A 594 -13.15 -14.72 14.17
N GLY A 595 -12.26 -14.48 13.19
CA GLY A 595 -10.86 -14.92 13.23
C GLY A 595 -10.70 -16.44 13.03
N THR A 596 -11.56 -17.05 12.21
CA THR A 596 -11.75 -18.51 12.08
C THR A 596 -11.57 -19.02 10.66
N THR A 597 -10.91 -18.25 9.81
CA THR A 597 -10.82 -18.55 8.37
C THR A 597 -10.26 -19.94 8.06
N ALA A 598 -9.26 -20.42 8.82
CA ALA A 598 -8.73 -21.79 8.69
C ALA A 598 -9.81 -22.87 8.91
N ARG A 599 -10.69 -22.70 9.92
CA ARG A 599 -11.76 -23.68 10.21
C ARG A 599 -12.78 -23.76 9.07
N THR A 600 -13.05 -22.65 8.41
CA THR A 600 -14.02 -22.58 7.30
C THR A 600 -13.43 -22.99 5.96
N GLU A 601 -12.10 -23.05 5.82
CA GLU A 601 -11.42 -23.34 4.55
C GLU A 601 -11.96 -24.58 3.82
N PRO A 602 -12.13 -25.76 4.47
CA PRO A 602 -12.64 -26.97 3.81
C PRO A 602 -14.06 -26.82 3.25
N GLY A 603 -14.85 -25.91 3.82
CA GLY A 603 -16.22 -25.60 3.45
C GLY A 603 -16.37 -24.33 2.61
N VAL A 604 -15.27 -23.72 2.17
CA VAL A 604 -15.28 -22.48 1.38
C VAL A 604 -14.51 -22.62 0.07
N TYR A 605 -13.33 -23.23 0.10
CA TYR A 605 -12.37 -23.28 -1.02
C TYR A 605 -12.35 -24.61 -1.76
N ASN A 606 -11.83 -24.60 -2.99
CA ASN A 606 -11.63 -25.76 -3.86
C ASN A 606 -12.93 -26.57 -4.12
N MET A 607 -14.06 -25.88 -4.27
CA MET A 607 -15.37 -26.47 -4.58
C MET A 607 -15.97 -25.79 -5.80
N VAL A 608 -16.87 -26.48 -6.48
CA VAL A 608 -17.67 -25.90 -7.57
C VAL A 608 -18.71 -24.96 -6.98
N PHE A 609 -18.86 -23.76 -7.56
CA PHE A 609 -19.87 -22.79 -7.14
C PHE A 609 -21.26 -23.12 -7.70
N ASP A 610 -21.77 -24.29 -7.34
CA ASP A 610 -23.09 -24.75 -7.77
C ASP A 610 -23.91 -25.33 -6.60
N GLU A 611 -25.18 -24.94 -6.51
CA GLU A 611 -26.09 -25.37 -5.45
C GLU A 611 -27.16 -26.30 -6.03
N PRO A 612 -27.53 -27.39 -5.34
CA PRO A 612 -27.28 -27.68 -3.92
C PRO A 612 -25.99 -28.46 -3.61
N ASP A 613 -25.27 -28.93 -4.63
CA ASP A 613 -24.15 -29.86 -4.50
C ASP A 613 -23.04 -29.34 -3.58
N ARG A 614 -22.75 -28.04 -3.65
CA ARG A 614 -21.78 -27.39 -2.77
C ARG A 614 -22.14 -27.50 -1.29
N THR A 615 -23.41 -27.37 -0.93
CA THR A 615 -23.85 -27.51 0.47
C THR A 615 -23.61 -28.93 0.99
N HIS A 616 -23.90 -29.95 0.16
CA HIS A 616 -23.60 -31.36 0.49
C HIS A 616 -22.09 -31.62 0.56
N GLU A 617 -21.33 -31.08 -0.37
CA GLU A 617 -19.87 -31.18 -0.37
C GLU A 617 -19.26 -30.52 0.88
N THR A 618 -19.76 -29.34 1.26
CA THR A 618 -19.37 -28.63 2.48
C THR A 618 -19.58 -29.49 3.71
N ALA A 619 -20.78 -30.09 3.86
CA ALA A 619 -21.06 -30.99 4.96
C ALA A 619 -20.04 -32.15 4.96
N ARG A 620 -19.74 -32.78 3.83
CA ARG A 620 -18.78 -33.91 3.76
C ARG A 620 -17.34 -33.52 4.09
N ARG A 621 -16.87 -32.36 3.63
CA ARG A 621 -15.46 -31.92 3.77
C ARG A 621 -15.14 -31.37 5.15
N VAL A 622 -16.08 -30.67 5.78
CA VAL A 622 -15.87 -30.09 7.10
C VAL A 622 -15.97 -31.19 8.16
N THR A 623 -14.89 -31.39 8.89
CA THR A 623 -14.82 -32.35 9.99
C THR A 623 -15.36 -31.72 11.28
N GLY A 624 -16.09 -32.51 12.06
CA GLY A 624 -16.68 -32.06 13.33
C GLY A 624 -18.01 -31.30 13.20
N PRO A 625 -18.43 -30.60 14.27
CA PRO A 625 -19.69 -29.86 14.32
C PRO A 625 -19.73 -28.68 13.35
N ILE A 626 -20.86 -28.51 12.67
CA ILE A 626 -21.16 -27.46 11.71
C ILE A 626 -22.38 -26.69 12.18
N ARG A 627 -22.32 -25.37 12.11
CA ARG A 627 -23.48 -24.47 12.24
C ARG A 627 -23.72 -23.77 10.92
N PHE A 628 -24.81 -24.12 10.24
CA PHE A 628 -25.26 -23.39 9.06
C PHE A 628 -26.12 -22.19 9.46
N ILE A 629 -25.76 -21.01 8.97
CA ILE A 629 -26.61 -19.82 9.04
C ILE A 629 -27.30 -19.70 7.69
N ALA A 630 -28.60 -19.98 7.64
CA ALA A 630 -29.36 -19.99 6.40
C ALA A 630 -30.00 -18.62 6.16
N ALA A 631 -29.40 -17.83 5.27
CA ALA A 631 -29.72 -16.43 4.98
C ALA A 631 -30.96 -16.22 4.07
N ASP A 632 -31.55 -17.31 3.57
CA ASP A 632 -32.74 -17.28 2.72
C ASP A 632 -33.54 -18.60 2.82
N HIS A 633 -34.83 -18.56 2.47
CA HIS A 633 -35.73 -19.72 2.49
C HIS A 633 -35.25 -20.89 1.62
N PRO A 634 -34.72 -20.71 0.40
CA PRO A 634 -34.14 -21.81 -0.37
C PRO A 634 -32.96 -22.48 0.35
N ALA A 635 -32.12 -21.72 1.05
CA ALA A 635 -31.01 -22.27 1.84
C ALA A 635 -31.54 -23.09 3.03
N GLN A 636 -32.56 -22.60 3.73
CA GLN A 636 -33.22 -23.34 4.81
C GLN A 636 -33.81 -24.66 4.32
N ARG A 637 -34.55 -24.63 3.21
CA ARG A 637 -35.09 -25.85 2.58
C ARG A 637 -33.98 -26.81 2.19
N ARG A 638 -32.87 -26.32 1.63
CA ARG A 638 -31.72 -27.14 1.23
C ARG A 638 -31.12 -27.88 2.43
N VAL A 639 -30.89 -27.19 3.55
CA VAL A 639 -30.40 -27.83 4.78
C VAL A 639 -31.41 -28.85 5.29
N HIS A 640 -32.71 -28.49 5.30
CA HIS A 640 -33.75 -29.42 5.73
C HIS A 640 -33.76 -30.71 4.89
N TRP A 641 -33.77 -30.59 3.56
CA TRP A 641 -33.71 -31.73 2.64
C TRP A 641 -32.45 -32.57 2.82
N MET A 642 -31.29 -31.92 2.99
CA MET A 642 -30.04 -32.61 3.27
C MET A 642 -30.12 -33.44 4.56
N LEU A 643 -30.68 -32.89 5.64
CA LEU A 643 -30.83 -33.61 6.91
C LEU A 643 -31.92 -34.69 6.88
N VAL A 644 -32.92 -34.56 6.01
CA VAL A 644 -33.93 -35.60 5.76
C VAL A 644 -33.33 -36.76 4.98
N ASN A 645 -32.56 -36.46 3.93
CA ASN A 645 -31.96 -37.46 3.05
C ASN A 645 -30.75 -38.16 3.67
N ASP A 646 -30.04 -37.48 4.57
CA ASP A 646 -28.91 -38.03 5.34
C ASP A 646 -29.08 -37.74 6.84
N PRO A 647 -29.89 -38.56 7.56
CA PRO A 647 -30.17 -38.39 8.98
C PRO A 647 -28.92 -38.39 9.87
N ALA A 648 -27.84 -39.07 9.48
CA ALA A 648 -26.60 -39.13 10.25
C ALA A 648 -25.94 -37.76 10.39
N LEU A 649 -26.20 -36.83 9.45
CA LEU A 649 -25.70 -35.46 9.55
C LEU A 649 -26.28 -34.69 10.75
N ARG A 650 -27.42 -35.10 11.30
CA ARG A 650 -28.04 -34.40 12.46
C ARG A 650 -27.18 -34.43 13.72
N GLU A 651 -26.25 -35.39 13.83
CA GLU A 651 -25.32 -35.48 14.97
C GLU A 651 -24.27 -34.36 14.97
N ARG A 652 -24.01 -33.76 13.81
CA ARG A 652 -22.95 -32.75 13.64
C ARG A 652 -23.41 -31.46 12.99
N VAL A 653 -24.52 -31.44 12.26
CA VAL A 653 -25.03 -30.25 11.58
C VAL A 653 -26.19 -29.66 12.38
N THR A 654 -25.99 -28.43 12.83
CA THR A 654 -27.05 -27.54 13.33
C THR A 654 -27.28 -26.43 12.31
N TRP A 655 -28.48 -25.85 12.31
CA TRP A 655 -28.72 -24.67 11.49
C TRP A 655 -29.64 -23.68 12.18
N VAL A 656 -29.45 -22.41 11.86
CA VAL A 656 -30.23 -21.29 12.36
C VAL A 656 -30.69 -20.42 11.19
N PRO A 657 -31.95 -19.94 11.18
CA PRO A 657 -32.42 -19.02 10.16
C PRO A 657 -31.82 -17.61 10.37
N LEU A 658 -31.56 -16.92 9.28
CA LEU A 658 -31.24 -15.50 9.27
C LEU A 658 -32.05 -14.82 8.18
N SER A 659 -33.21 -14.28 8.53
CA SER A 659 -34.07 -13.59 7.55
C SER A 659 -33.50 -12.21 7.25
N VAL A 660 -33.09 -12.01 6.00
CA VAL A 660 -32.67 -10.69 5.51
C VAL A 660 -33.91 -9.88 5.14
N PRO A 661 -34.11 -8.68 5.71
CA PRO A 661 -35.18 -7.80 5.30
C PRO A 661 -34.86 -7.23 3.92
N GLU A 662 -35.60 -7.64 2.88
CA GLU A 662 -35.34 -7.25 1.49
C GLU A 662 -35.40 -5.72 1.27
N CYS A 663 -36.17 -5.00 2.10
CA CYS A 663 -36.29 -3.54 2.05
C CYS A 663 -35.15 -2.79 2.76
N ASP A 664 -34.34 -3.48 3.56
CA ASP A 664 -33.28 -2.87 4.37
C ASP A 664 -31.88 -3.13 3.78
N VAL A 665 -31.80 -3.73 2.60
CA VAL A 665 -30.54 -4.02 1.90
C VAL A 665 -30.60 -3.59 0.45
N LEU A 666 -29.45 -3.26 -0.12
CA LEU A 666 -29.37 -2.97 -1.54
C LEU A 666 -29.81 -4.19 -2.38
N PRO A 667 -30.57 -3.98 -3.47
CA PRO A 667 -30.95 -5.03 -4.39
C PRO A 667 -29.71 -5.80 -4.86
N SER A 668 -29.79 -7.12 -4.75
CA SER A 668 -28.64 -8.00 -4.92
C SER A 668 -28.45 -8.51 -6.36
N ASP A 669 -29.32 -8.11 -7.28
CA ASP A 669 -29.26 -8.54 -8.68
C ASP A 669 -28.29 -7.69 -9.49
N ALA A 670 -27.51 -8.35 -10.34
CA ALA A 670 -26.63 -7.68 -11.28
C ALA A 670 -27.47 -6.79 -12.22
N PRO A 671 -26.98 -5.60 -12.62
CA PRO A 671 -27.62 -4.88 -13.71
C PRO A 671 -27.70 -5.80 -14.94
N PRO A 672 -28.83 -5.82 -15.67
CA PRO A 672 -28.96 -6.65 -16.85
C PRO A 672 -27.86 -6.30 -17.88
N PRO A 673 -27.46 -7.25 -18.73
CA PRO A 673 -26.47 -6.99 -19.76
C PRO A 673 -26.87 -5.77 -20.63
N PRO A 674 -25.90 -4.96 -21.08
CA PRO A 674 -26.20 -3.78 -21.87
C PRO A 674 -26.98 -4.15 -23.14
N GLY A 675 -28.12 -3.50 -23.37
CA GLY A 675 -29.01 -3.75 -24.52
C GLY A 675 -30.32 -4.48 -24.19
N THR A 676 -30.51 -4.93 -22.95
CA THR A 676 -31.81 -5.45 -22.49
C THR A 676 -32.77 -4.27 -22.27
N PRO A 677 -33.99 -4.25 -22.85
CA PRO A 677 -34.97 -3.20 -22.58
C PRO A 677 -35.18 -3.06 -21.07
N GLN A 678 -35.01 -1.86 -20.53
CA GLN A 678 -35.32 -1.57 -19.14
C GLN A 678 -36.84 -1.73 -18.95
N THR A 679 -37.28 -2.93 -18.61
CA THR A 679 -38.42 -3.04 -17.72
C THR A 679 -37.88 -2.65 -16.36
N THR A 680 -38.35 -1.52 -15.82
CA THR A 680 -38.11 -1.17 -14.43
C THR A 680 -38.43 -2.42 -13.61
N PRO A 681 -37.44 -3.06 -12.94
CA PRO A 681 -37.80 -4.11 -12.00
C PRO A 681 -38.72 -3.42 -11.00
N ALA A 682 -39.95 -3.93 -10.87
CA ALA A 682 -40.81 -3.48 -9.80
C ALA A 682 -40.04 -3.72 -8.51
N VAL A 683 -39.53 -2.64 -7.90
CA VAL A 683 -39.12 -2.66 -6.51
C VAL A 683 -40.32 -3.26 -5.79
N PRO A 684 -40.21 -4.42 -5.12
CA PRO A 684 -41.34 -4.95 -4.38
C PRO A 684 -41.82 -3.83 -3.49
N ALA A 685 -43.11 -3.47 -3.63
CA ALA A 685 -43.70 -2.36 -2.91
C ALA A 685 -43.52 -2.64 -1.42
N CYS A 686 -42.51 -2.04 -0.82
CA CYS A 686 -42.29 -2.16 0.61
C CYS A 686 -43.56 -1.61 1.28
N PRO A 687 -44.19 -2.36 2.19
CA PRO A 687 -45.34 -1.84 2.91
C PRO A 687 -44.91 -0.55 3.61
N SER A 688 -45.74 0.49 3.50
CA SER A 688 -45.57 1.70 4.31
C SER A 688 -45.54 1.28 5.78
N THR A 689 -44.42 1.55 6.45
CA THR A 689 -44.29 1.33 7.90
C THR A 689 -45.41 2.09 8.63
N PRO A 690 -46.14 1.46 9.57
CA PRO A 690 -47.14 2.14 10.40
C PRO A 690 -46.54 3.18 11.34
#